data_AF-A0A7C2B1Z9-F1
#
_entry.id   AF-A0A7C2B1Z9-F1
#
_cell.length_a   1.000
_cell.length_b   1.000
_cell.length_c   1.000
_cell.angle_alpha   90.00
_cell.angle_beta   90.00
_cell.angle_gamma   90.00
#
_symmetry.space_group_name_H-M   'P 1'
#
loop_
_entity.id
_entity.type
_entity.pdbx_description
1 polymer ?
#
loop_
_entity_poly.entity_id
_entity_poly.type
_entity_poly.pdbx_seq_one_letter_code
_entity_poly.pdbx_strand_id
1 'polypeptide(L)'
;MPTGAQQVLENASCGRIVNAGRIEVRGSLESHSGGTIANGSGVVTISGNARIEQSALDGRTEFLGDTAGAEQRVPQITYQVLYFRGQSRKMLDTASQRSLVSTDTLIVESPSELIISSSYPLIARGRVHHDGMVNRDGRYGAIILQGSAEQRVSGRGSMSALELDNLVGASLEDSAQISIRHTLYLHRGQLRNSPQANIAMLPGSLVIRTDSASVVDFLIARGGYSVRYDGTEQILTGNELPANDSLLRSLVVRNRRGIVLDRHVTVNDSLYLEPQDAPTFIVAEPDSLQRYVVTYTPSQLDPSYGHPRSEIIGSLKRTGLRGDSTPQLYTNRFTWLALRVAGSAVPASVTMRTLPKTFPPLPEGTTKAQRAFFIEATDKTGAPLAALPMTFGYAWLDTPAEPATDEANGLDRAKVILLHWNGARWRNVRSSRVPASLDPSGWAYSLADTLSVLGPFAIGYPVPVQVCLDARVLLEGPYRNGAMATDLAQRRLIPTTPPNISPYNRDPNRSSIRARVIDSTIVDWVLVELRPSLSSQQRIYRTALLRADGAIVDVDGASRLCFEPTVDTTAYYVAIHHRNHLAIITAEPQRLTGDDQPARALTLSLPSAVLGGAAALKPIDYTPQTGVIFGMVAGDVNGDGSVDVSDRADYDAIWNGCVQEGYFNRDTDMSGIVTTRDANKTWNNRGRTTNVPR
;
A
#
# COMPACT_ATOMS: atom_id res chain seq x y z
N MET A 1 23.55 79.76 -5.72
CA MET A 1 23.27 78.47 -5.08
C MET A 1 23.09 78.71 -3.59
N PRO A 2 21.91 78.46 -3.01
CA PRO A 2 21.79 78.30 -1.57
C PRO A 2 21.42 76.87 -1.19
N THR A 3 22.15 76.38 -0.21
CA THR A 3 21.96 75.17 0.59
C THR A 3 20.51 74.95 1.02
N GLY A 4 20.02 73.72 0.79
CA GLY A 4 18.65 73.31 1.11
C GLY A 4 18.34 73.51 2.59
N ALA A 5 17.31 74.31 2.86
CA ALA A 5 16.76 74.51 4.19
C ALA A 5 16.26 73.16 4.73
N GLN A 6 16.96 72.65 5.74
CA GLN A 6 16.46 71.63 6.64
C GLN A 6 15.33 72.29 7.45
N GLN A 7 14.06 72.11 7.06
CA GLN A 7 12.94 72.44 7.94
C GLN A 7 12.92 71.40 9.06
N VAL A 8 13.76 71.63 10.08
CA VAL A 8 13.58 70.96 11.37
C VAL A 8 12.33 71.57 11.97
N LEU A 9 11.27 70.79 12.09
CA LEU A 9 10.18 71.11 13.02
C LEU A 9 10.76 70.93 14.43
N GLU A 10 11.53 71.92 14.90
CA GLU A 10 12.02 71.98 16.27
C GLU A 10 10.84 72.25 17.20
N ASN A 11 10.16 71.17 17.55
CA ASN A 11 9.24 71.17 18.65
C ASN A 11 10.09 71.05 19.92
N ALA A 12 10.29 72.16 20.63
CA ALA A 12 10.99 72.17 21.91
C ALA A 12 10.43 71.06 22.83
N SER A 13 11.30 70.49 23.66
CA SER A 13 10.98 69.46 24.64
C SER A 13 9.63 69.75 25.31
N CYS A 14 8.58 69.00 24.94
CA CYS A 14 7.17 69.03 25.38
C CYS A 14 6.07 69.64 24.45
N GLY A 15 6.32 70.09 23.21
CA GLY A 15 5.21 70.65 22.41
C GLY A 15 4.35 69.62 21.65
N ARG A 16 3.19 70.04 21.16
CA ARG A 16 2.20 69.18 20.45
C ARG A 16 1.80 69.81 19.11
N ILE A 17 1.99 69.08 18.02
CA ILE A 17 1.48 69.43 16.69
C ILE A 17 0.11 68.80 16.53
N VAL A 18 -0.92 69.60 16.23
CA VAL A 18 -2.25 69.11 15.88
C VAL A 18 -2.44 69.31 14.37
N ASN A 19 -2.53 68.22 13.62
CA ASN A 19 -2.77 68.26 12.18
C ASN A 19 -4.24 67.94 11.88
N ALA A 20 -4.82 68.68 10.93
CA ALA A 20 -6.12 68.38 10.33
C ALA A 20 -6.06 68.42 8.78
N GLY A 21 -4.88 68.69 8.21
CA GLY A 21 -4.64 68.81 6.78
C GLY A 21 -3.46 67.92 6.35
N ARG A 22 -2.43 68.52 5.74
CA ARG A 22 -1.24 67.81 5.27
C ARG A 22 0.03 68.40 5.84
N ILE A 23 0.90 67.54 6.38
CA ILE A 23 2.29 67.86 6.75
C ILE A 23 3.20 67.20 5.72
N GLU A 24 4.07 67.97 5.06
CA GLU A 24 5.05 67.44 4.10
C GLU A 24 6.47 67.59 4.64
N VAL A 25 7.16 66.46 4.85
CA VAL A 25 8.55 66.40 5.27
C VAL A 25 9.44 65.98 4.10
N ARG A 26 10.14 66.95 3.51
CA ARG A 26 11.00 66.74 2.33
C ARG A 26 12.42 66.26 2.68
N GLY A 27 12.88 66.52 3.91
CA GLY A 27 14.16 66.06 4.45
C GLY A 27 13.99 64.90 5.44
N SER A 28 14.80 64.89 6.51
CA SER A 28 14.63 63.94 7.61
C SER A 28 13.61 64.46 8.64
N LEU A 29 12.73 63.58 9.12
CA LEU A 29 11.90 63.83 10.30
C LEU A 29 12.61 63.31 11.54
N GLU A 30 12.97 64.19 12.48
CA GLU A 30 13.49 63.80 13.79
C GLU A 30 12.59 64.39 14.88
N SER A 31 11.96 63.51 15.66
CA SER A 31 11.21 63.88 16.87
C SER A 31 12.12 63.65 18.08
N HIS A 32 12.29 64.69 18.91
CA HIS A 32 13.07 64.64 20.15
C HIS A 32 12.18 64.71 21.40
N SER A 33 12.62 64.00 22.45
CA SER A 33 12.21 64.04 23.87
C SER A 33 10.98 64.88 24.22
N GLY A 34 9.79 64.32 23.96
CA GLY A 34 8.50 64.84 24.45
C GLY A 34 7.64 65.57 23.42
N GLY A 35 8.13 65.79 22.20
CA GLY A 35 7.32 66.32 21.10
C GLY A 35 6.33 65.27 20.55
N THR A 36 5.04 65.62 20.43
CA THR A 36 4.00 64.72 19.86
C THR A 36 3.32 65.32 18.64
N ILE A 37 2.95 64.46 17.69
CA ILE A 37 2.09 64.78 16.55
C ILE A 37 0.76 64.06 16.79
N ALA A 38 -0.30 64.84 16.96
CA ALA A 38 -1.68 64.39 16.89
C ALA A 38 -2.19 64.66 15.47
N ASN A 39 -2.16 63.64 14.63
CA ASN A 39 -2.44 63.75 13.22
C ASN A 39 -3.94 63.70 12.89
N GLY A 40 -4.78 63.16 13.78
CA GLY A 40 -6.23 63.10 13.61
C GLY A 40 -6.63 62.46 12.28
N SER A 41 -7.39 63.19 11.46
CA SER A 41 -7.75 62.78 10.09
C SER A 41 -6.78 63.28 9.01
N GLY A 42 -5.66 63.88 9.41
CA GLY A 42 -4.66 64.46 8.53
C GLY A 42 -3.73 63.45 7.87
N VAL A 43 -2.86 63.96 7.00
CA VAL A 43 -1.85 63.20 6.26
C VAL A 43 -0.45 63.73 6.60
N VAL A 44 0.46 62.85 7.02
CA VAL A 44 1.90 63.15 7.15
C VAL A 44 2.64 62.45 6.02
N THR A 45 3.35 63.21 5.18
CA THR A 45 4.18 62.66 4.10
C THR A 45 5.66 62.84 4.40
N ILE A 46 6.47 61.81 4.15
CA ILE A 46 7.88 61.78 4.50
C ILE A 46 8.67 61.26 3.30
N SER A 47 9.51 62.11 2.71
CA SER A 47 10.36 61.74 1.56
C SER A 47 11.78 61.30 1.97
N GLY A 48 12.30 61.79 3.11
CA GLY A 48 13.59 61.37 3.66
C GLY A 48 13.46 60.35 4.81
N ASN A 49 14.49 60.25 5.65
CA ASN A 49 14.49 59.34 6.81
C ASN A 49 13.56 59.85 7.90
N ALA A 50 12.96 58.95 8.69
CA ALA A 50 12.26 59.34 9.89
C ALA A 50 12.82 58.65 11.14
N ARG A 51 12.85 59.38 12.24
CA ARG A 51 13.07 58.92 13.61
C ARG A 51 12.00 59.55 14.49
N ILE A 52 11.09 58.73 14.99
CA ILE A 52 9.92 59.17 15.76
C ILE A 52 9.94 58.49 17.12
N GLU A 53 9.96 59.26 18.20
CA GLU A 53 9.98 58.73 19.58
C GLU A 53 8.58 58.38 20.11
N GLN A 54 7.51 59.06 19.66
CA GLN A 54 6.15 58.72 20.08
C GLN A 54 5.76 57.30 19.67
N SER A 55 4.90 56.65 20.46
CA SER A 55 4.54 55.25 20.27
C SER A 55 3.54 55.00 19.13
N ALA A 56 2.75 56.00 18.77
CA ALA A 56 1.73 55.88 17.75
C ALA A 56 1.50 57.18 16.97
N LEU A 57 1.10 57.07 15.70
CA LEU A 57 0.58 58.14 14.86
C LEU A 57 -0.82 57.73 14.34
N ASP A 58 -1.81 58.56 14.65
CA ASP A 58 -3.16 58.49 14.09
C ASP A 58 -3.19 59.03 12.64
N GLY A 59 -4.34 58.93 11.99
CA GLY A 59 -4.52 59.36 10.60
C GLY A 59 -3.63 58.61 9.60
N ARG A 60 -3.27 59.28 8.50
CA ARG A 60 -2.49 58.67 7.41
C ARG A 60 -1.03 59.12 7.45
N THR A 61 -0.11 58.16 7.39
CA THR A 61 1.32 58.42 7.21
C THR A 61 1.82 57.79 5.91
N GLU A 62 2.52 58.58 5.09
CA GLU A 62 3.05 58.20 3.78
C GLU A 62 4.57 58.28 3.74
N PHE A 63 5.24 57.17 3.43
CA PHE A 63 6.68 57.11 3.19
C PHE A 63 6.95 57.09 1.69
N LEU A 64 7.43 58.22 1.17
CA LEU A 64 7.48 58.55 -0.26
C LEU A 64 8.90 58.64 -0.85
N GLY A 65 9.93 58.13 -0.16
CA GLY A 65 11.30 58.13 -0.70
C GLY A 65 11.39 57.41 -2.05
N ASP A 66 11.89 58.11 -3.07
CA ASP A 66 11.77 57.72 -4.48
C ASP A 66 13.10 57.61 -5.24
N THR A 67 14.21 57.48 -4.51
CA THR A 67 15.54 57.29 -5.12
C THR A 67 15.85 55.79 -5.16
N ALA A 68 15.97 55.22 -6.37
CA ALA A 68 16.37 53.83 -6.56
C ALA A 68 17.70 53.50 -5.87
N GLY A 69 17.74 52.36 -5.16
CA GLY A 69 18.93 51.90 -4.42
C GLY A 69 19.14 52.59 -3.07
N ALA A 70 18.61 53.80 -2.87
CA ALA A 70 18.65 54.48 -1.58
C ALA A 70 17.77 53.77 -0.54
N GLU A 71 18.08 53.99 0.73
CA GLU A 71 17.30 53.48 1.86
C GLU A 71 16.52 54.63 2.50
N GLN A 72 15.27 54.35 2.87
CA GLN A 72 14.44 55.21 3.69
C GLN A 72 14.18 54.49 5.01
N ARG A 73 14.68 55.04 6.13
CA ARG A 73 14.39 54.52 7.47
C ARG A 73 12.94 54.78 7.85
N VAL A 74 12.28 53.72 8.28
CA VAL A 74 10.88 53.71 8.72
C VAL A 74 10.84 53.35 10.20
N PRO A 75 10.41 54.28 11.09
CA PRO A 75 10.22 54.00 12.51
C PRO A 75 9.23 52.85 12.73
N GLN A 76 9.61 51.90 13.57
CA GLN A 76 8.68 50.84 13.98
C GLN A 76 7.82 51.34 15.13
N ILE A 77 6.75 52.07 14.80
CA ILE A 77 5.74 52.54 15.75
C ILE A 77 4.36 52.03 15.32
N THR A 78 3.30 52.39 16.04
CA THR A 78 1.93 52.13 15.59
C THR A 78 1.44 53.23 14.66
N TYR A 79 0.94 52.87 13.49
CA TYR A 79 0.30 53.77 12.53
C TYR A 79 -1.17 53.38 12.37
N GLN A 80 -2.07 54.36 12.23
CA GLN A 80 -3.45 54.05 11.88
C GLN A 80 -3.56 53.61 10.41
N VAL A 81 -3.22 54.52 9.48
CA VAL A 81 -3.07 54.21 8.06
C VAL A 81 -1.61 54.42 7.65
N LEU A 82 -1.01 53.38 7.09
CA LEU A 82 0.39 53.36 6.67
C LEU A 82 0.49 53.12 5.17
N TYR A 83 1.18 54.00 4.47
CA TYR A 83 1.29 53.99 3.02
C TYR A 83 2.76 54.08 2.59
N PHE A 84 3.17 53.18 1.71
CA PHE A 84 4.51 53.15 1.13
C PHE A 84 4.44 53.32 -0.39
N ARG A 85 5.22 54.27 -0.90
CA ARG A 85 5.41 54.49 -2.35
C ARG A 85 6.83 54.97 -2.65
N GLY A 86 7.25 54.73 -3.88
CA GLY A 86 8.54 55.18 -4.42
C GLY A 86 9.60 54.10 -4.44
N GLN A 87 10.69 54.37 -5.15
CA GLN A 87 11.78 53.43 -5.46
C GLN A 87 12.80 53.19 -4.35
N SER A 88 12.82 53.99 -3.27
CA SER A 88 13.73 53.75 -2.16
C SER A 88 13.32 52.53 -1.34
N ARG A 89 14.29 51.75 -0.88
CA ARG A 89 14.09 50.59 0.00
C ARG A 89 13.67 51.07 1.38
N LYS A 90 12.46 50.70 1.81
CA LYS A 90 11.88 51.09 3.09
C LYS A 90 12.42 50.16 4.17
N MET A 91 13.43 50.62 4.89
CA MET A 91 14.12 49.86 5.94
C MET A 91 13.40 50.07 7.27
N LEU A 92 12.70 49.04 7.76
CA LEU A 92 12.07 49.10 9.07
C LEU A 92 13.15 49.10 10.16
N ASP A 93 13.16 50.15 10.99
CA ASP A 93 14.22 50.38 11.97
C ASP A 93 14.13 49.39 13.15
N THR A 94 15.10 48.49 13.25
CA THR A 94 15.17 47.47 14.31
C THR A 94 15.70 48.01 15.64
N ALA A 95 16.21 49.24 15.70
CA ALA A 95 16.78 49.81 16.94
C ALA A 95 15.75 49.93 18.07
N SER A 96 14.47 50.07 17.73
CA SER A 96 13.37 50.20 18.69
C SER A 96 12.96 48.91 19.41
N GLN A 97 13.50 47.75 18.97
CA GLN A 97 13.17 46.42 19.50
C GLN A 97 11.65 46.10 19.56
N ARG A 98 10.86 46.70 18.68
CA ARG A 98 9.41 46.45 18.56
C ARG A 98 9.00 46.35 17.11
N SER A 99 7.88 45.67 16.86
CA SER A 99 7.25 45.58 15.55
C SER A 99 6.54 46.87 15.15
N LEU A 100 6.62 47.21 13.87
CA LEU A 100 5.71 48.18 13.25
C LEU A 100 4.29 47.62 13.23
N VAL A 101 3.29 48.43 13.56
CA VAL A 101 1.87 48.03 13.53
C VAL A 101 1.08 48.99 12.64
N SER A 102 0.28 48.47 11.73
CA SER A 102 -0.81 49.21 11.07
C SER A 102 -2.15 48.76 11.66
N THR A 103 -2.94 49.70 12.22
CA THR A 103 -4.18 49.34 12.91
C THR A 103 -5.41 49.32 12.00
N ASP A 104 -5.44 50.12 10.94
CA ASP A 104 -6.58 50.22 10.03
C ASP A 104 -6.22 49.78 8.60
N THR A 105 -5.22 50.41 7.98
CA THR A 105 -4.88 50.10 6.57
C THR A 105 -3.38 50.17 6.32
N LEU A 106 -2.85 49.13 5.69
CA LEU A 106 -1.49 49.06 5.15
C LEU A 106 -1.56 49.08 3.62
N ILE A 107 -0.85 50.00 2.99
CA ILE A 107 -0.73 50.08 1.53
C ILE A 107 0.75 50.07 1.14
N VAL A 108 1.13 49.17 0.25
CA VAL A 108 2.47 49.06 -0.32
C VAL A 108 2.32 49.08 -1.84
N GLU A 109 2.56 50.23 -2.47
CA GLU A 109 2.46 50.34 -3.92
C GLU A 109 3.75 49.90 -4.62
N SER A 110 3.60 49.38 -5.84
CA SER A 110 4.74 49.23 -6.74
C SER A 110 5.31 50.61 -7.10
N PRO A 111 6.64 50.82 -7.12
CA PRO A 111 7.71 49.81 -7.05
C PRO A 111 8.35 49.66 -5.64
N SER A 112 7.64 50.02 -4.56
CA SER A 112 8.26 50.02 -3.23
C SER A 112 8.71 48.64 -2.77
N GLU A 113 9.84 48.64 -2.07
CA GLU A 113 10.42 47.47 -1.43
C GLU A 113 10.49 47.69 0.09
N LEU A 114 9.85 46.83 0.88
CA LEU A 114 10.00 46.81 2.33
C LEU A 114 11.10 45.84 2.72
N ILE A 115 11.98 46.28 3.61
CA ILE A 115 12.99 45.43 4.25
C ILE A 115 12.57 45.21 5.71
N ILE A 116 12.18 43.98 6.02
CA ILE A 116 11.59 43.57 7.31
C ILE A 116 12.51 42.53 7.96
N SER A 117 12.78 42.69 9.26
CA SER A 117 13.55 41.72 10.05
C SER A 117 12.68 40.53 10.47
N SER A 118 13.28 39.35 10.63
CA SER A 118 12.59 38.19 11.22
C SER A 118 12.25 38.38 12.69
N SER A 119 13.00 39.21 13.43
CA SER A 119 12.77 39.47 14.85
C SER A 119 11.66 40.49 15.10
N TYR A 120 11.40 41.37 14.13
CA TYR A 120 10.44 42.47 14.24
C TYR A 120 9.59 42.52 12.97
N PRO A 121 8.55 41.68 12.89
CA PRO A 121 7.64 41.64 11.75
C PRO A 121 6.79 42.92 11.65
N LEU A 122 6.15 43.13 10.50
CA LEU A 122 5.12 44.15 10.33
C LEU A 122 3.76 43.54 10.63
N ILE A 123 3.05 44.09 11.61
CA ILE A 123 1.71 43.61 12.01
C ILE A 123 0.64 44.46 11.33
N ALA A 124 -0.26 43.84 10.58
CA ALA A 124 -1.40 44.49 9.95
C ALA A 124 -2.71 44.01 10.58
N ARG A 125 -3.45 44.93 11.20
CA ARG A 125 -4.70 44.62 11.92
C ARG A 125 -5.97 44.79 11.09
N GLY A 126 -5.93 45.62 10.05
CA GLY A 126 -7.07 45.88 9.17
C GLY A 126 -6.80 45.49 7.71
N ARG A 127 -7.03 46.41 6.78
CA ARG A 127 -6.87 46.16 5.34
C ARG A 127 -5.40 46.15 4.93
N VAL A 128 -5.06 45.31 3.97
CA VAL A 128 -3.73 45.24 3.34
C VAL A 128 -3.90 45.33 1.83
N HIS A 129 -3.25 46.31 1.21
CA HIS A 129 -3.08 46.39 -0.22
C HIS A 129 -1.59 46.31 -0.55
N HIS A 130 -1.16 45.26 -1.25
CA HIS A 130 0.25 45.00 -1.51
C HIS A 130 0.50 44.74 -3.00
N ASP A 131 1.11 45.70 -3.68
CA ASP A 131 1.60 45.62 -5.06
C ASP A 131 3.14 45.67 -5.15
N GLY A 132 3.81 45.99 -4.05
CA GLY A 132 5.28 46.11 -4.00
C GLY A 132 6.02 44.79 -3.74
N MET A 133 7.22 44.92 -3.19
CA MET A 133 8.06 43.81 -2.75
C MET A 133 8.30 43.86 -1.23
N VAL A 134 8.40 42.71 -0.59
CA VAL A 134 8.87 42.57 0.79
C VAL A 134 10.03 41.59 0.80
N ASN A 135 11.19 42.03 1.30
CA ASN A 135 12.40 41.21 1.41
C ASN A 135 12.79 40.53 0.09
N ARG A 136 13.06 41.34 -0.94
CA ARG A 136 13.50 40.83 -2.26
C ARG A 136 14.80 40.04 -2.17
N ASP A 137 15.65 40.40 -1.21
CA ASP A 137 16.91 39.75 -0.88
C ASP A 137 16.75 38.37 -0.21
N GLY A 138 15.51 37.95 0.11
CA GLY A 138 15.21 36.66 0.70
C GLY A 138 15.25 36.64 2.23
N ARG A 139 15.33 37.79 2.92
CA ARG A 139 15.16 37.85 4.38
C ARG A 139 13.82 37.25 4.82
N TYR A 140 13.80 36.66 6.01
CA TYR A 140 12.66 35.94 6.57
C TYR A 140 11.59 36.83 7.24
N GLY A 141 11.73 38.16 7.25
CA GLY A 141 10.72 39.04 7.85
C GLY A 141 9.36 38.89 7.18
N ALA A 142 8.30 38.80 7.98
CA ALA A 142 6.94 38.56 7.55
C ALA A 142 6.04 39.78 7.76
N ILE A 143 4.96 39.85 6.96
CA ILE A 143 3.76 40.59 7.32
C ILE A 143 2.84 39.63 8.08
N ILE A 144 2.39 40.01 9.28
CA ILE A 144 1.47 39.23 10.10
C ILE A 144 0.08 39.86 10.03
N LEU A 145 -0.90 39.10 9.56
CA LEU A 145 -2.31 39.41 9.61
C LEU A 145 -2.84 38.99 10.99
N GLN A 146 -3.07 39.97 11.86
CA GLN A 146 -3.41 39.72 13.26
C GLN A 146 -4.34 40.81 13.78
N GLY A 147 -5.40 40.45 14.51
CA GLY A 147 -6.33 41.44 15.07
C GLY A 147 -7.55 40.79 15.71
N SER A 148 -8.55 41.62 16.02
CA SER A 148 -9.87 41.18 16.53
C SER A 148 -10.95 41.14 15.45
N ALA A 149 -10.65 41.62 14.24
CA ALA A 149 -11.53 41.62 13.09
C ALA A 149 -10.83 40.94 11.90
N GLU A 150 -11.59 40.55 10.88
CA GLU A 150 -11.06 39.95 9.66
C GLU A 150 -10.15 40.92 8.89
N GLN A 151 -8.99 40.44 8.43
CA GLN A 151 -8.15 41.21 7.49
C GLN A 151 -8.63 41.03 6.05
N ARG A 152 -8.64 42.11 5.28
CA ARG A 152 -8.92 42.11 3.84
C ARG A 152 -7.66 42.41 3.08
N VAL A 153 -7.23 41.48 2.24
CA VAL A 153 -5.94 41.55 1.52
C VAL A 153 -6.20 41.66 0.02
N SER A 154 -5.56 42.64 -0.62
CA SER A 154 -5.64 42.91 -2.05
C SER A 154 -4.25 43.18 -2.66
N GLY A 155 -4.17 43.24 -3.98
CA GLY A 155 -2.94 43.54 -4.71
C GLY A 155 -2.24 42.29 -5.27
N ARG A 156 -1.12 42.52 -5.97
CA ARG A 156 -0.39 41.51 -6.76
C ARG A 156 1.12 41.48 -6.46
N GLY A 157 1.51 42.03 -5.33
CA GLY A 157 2.90 42.13 -4.91
C GLY A 157 3.51 40.78 -4.53
N SER A 158 4.81 40.79 -4.26
CA SER A 158 5.55 39.62 -3.80
C SER A 158 6.12 39.85 -2.40
N MET A 159 6.16 38.81 -1.59
CA MET A 159 6.79 38.85 -0.28
C MET A 159 7.53 37.55 0.03
N SER A 160 8.55 37.66 0.87
CA SER A 160 9.26 36.49 1.40
C SER A 160 8.33 35.62 2.24
N ALA A 161 7.65 36.24 3.22
CA ALA A 161 6.74 35.52 4.11
C ALA A 161 5.46 36.31 4.44
N LEU A 162 4.37 35.57 4.61
CA LEU A 162 3.06 36.04 5.10
C LEU A 162 2.61 35.13 6.23
N GLU A 163 2.06 35.69 7.28
CA GLU A 163 1.51 34.95 8.41
C GLU A 163 0.05 35.33 8.67
N LEU A 164 -0.79 34.31 8.81
CA LEU A 164 -2.15 34.44 9.31
C LEU A 164 -2.18 33.97 10.78
N ASP A 165 -2.26 34.94 11.69
CA ASP A 165 -2.41 34.73 13.13
C ASP A 165 -3.63 35.53 13.63
N ASN A 166 -4.80 35.18 13.11
CA ASN A 166 -6.06 35.81 13.49
C ASN A 166 -7.19 34.80 13.53
N LEU A 167 -7.77 34.58 14.71
CA LEU A 167 -8.88 33.65 14.90
C LEU A 167 -10.07 33.92 13.96
N VAL A 168 -10.34 35.18 13.62
CA VAL A 168 -11.44 35.56 12.70
C VAL A 168 -11.10 35.18 11.25
N GLY A 169 -9.81 35.15 10.90
CA GLY A 169 -9.31 34.83 9.56
C GLY A 169 -8.97 36.06 8.72
N ALA A 170 -8.68 35.81 7.44
CA ALA A 170 -8.39 36.84 6.44
C ALA A 170 -8.99 36.46 5.08
N SER A 171 -9.50 37.46 4.36
CA SER A 171 -10.06 37.31 3.02
C SER A 171 -9.17 37.94 1.96
N LEU A 172 -8.99 37.23 0.84
CA LEU A 172 -8.39 37.79 -0.37
C LEU A 172 -9.49 38.39 -1.26
N GLU A 173 -9.35 39.67 -1.60
CA GLU A 173 -10.34 40.44 -2.36
C GLU A 173 -9.74 40.98 -3.67
N ASP A 174 -10.55 41.63 -4.52
CA ASP A 174 -10.10 42.40 -5.68
C ASP A 174 -9.14 41.68 -6.65
N SER A 175 -9.35 40.38 -6.86
CA SER A 175 -8.46 39.53 -7.69
C SER A 175 -6.99 39.53 -7.20
N ALA A 176 -6.80 39.54 -5.88
CA ALA A 176 -5.48 39.48 -5.26
C ALA A 176 -4.66 38.29 -5.78
N GLN A 177 -3.36 38.49 -6.00
CA GLN A 177 -2.44 37.45 -6.45
C GLN A 177 -1.10 37.61 -5.73
N ILE A 178 -1.12 37.47 -4.41
CA ILE A 178 0.07 37.69 -3.58
C ILE A 178 1.05 36.53 -3.75
N SER A 179 2.28 36.83 -4.17
CA SER A 179 3.30 35.80 -4.43
C SER A 179 4.22 35.57 -3.23
N ILE A 180 4.30 34.33 -2.75
CA ILE A 180 5.13 33.92 -1.60
C ILE A 180 6.40 33.24 -2.08
N ARG A 181 7.56 33.82 -1.73
CA ARG A 181 8.88 33.27 -2.09
C ARG A 181 9.40 32.23 -1.11
N HIS A 182 9.10 32.39 0.18
CA HIS A 182 9.67 31.56 1.23
C HIS A 182 8.60 30.82 2.03
N THR A 183 7.78 31.52 2.82
CA THR A 183 6.85 30.82 3.73
C THR A 183 5.49 31.48 3.87
N LEU A 184 4.44 30.68 3.75
CA LEU A 184 3.09 31.01 4.19
C LEU A 184 2.86 30.33 5.55
N TYR A 185 2.72 31.13 6.61
CA TYR A 185 2.38 30.64 7.94
C TYR A 185 0.86 30.73 8.13
N LEU A 186 0.22 29.58 8.35
CA LEU A 186 -1.18 29.46 8.72
C LEU A 186 -1.23 29.03 10.19
N HIS A 187 -1.20 30.01 11.11
CA HIS A 187 -1.14 29.76 12.55
C HIS A 187 -2.50 29.77 13.22
N ARG A 188 -3.37 30.73 12.90
CA ARG A 188 -4.73 30.81 13.49
C ARG A 188 -5.72 31.43 12.52
N GLY A 189 -6.87 30.78 12.37
CA GLY A 189 -7.99 31.23 11.53
C GLY A 189 -8.00 30.68 10.11
N GLN A 190 -9.00 31.09 9.34
CA GLN A 190 -9.21 30.61 7.97
C GLN A 190 -8.76 31.65 6.95
N LEU A 191 -7.89 31.25 6.02
CA LEU A 191 -7.55 32.02 4.84
C LEU A 191 -8.61 31.80 3.77
N ARG A 192 -9.41 32.83 3.46
CA ARG A 192 -10.48 32.80 2.47
C ARG A 192 -9.96 33.28 1.13
N ASN A 193 -9.39 32.35 0.37
CA ASN A 193 -8.98 32.54 -1.02
C ASN A 193 -10.01 31.96 -2.00
N SER A 194 -9.84 32.27 -3.27
CA SER A 194 -10.60 31.76 -4.41
C SER A 194 -9.67 31.60 -5.63
N PRO A 195 -10.11 31.01 -6.75
CA PRO A 195 -9.29 30.92 -7.95
C PRO A 195 -8.89 32.30 -8.51
N GLN A 196 -9.71 33.33 -8.30
CA GLN A 196 -9.47 34.70 -8.78
C GLN A 196 -8.66 35.54 -7.79
N ALA A 197 -8.84 35.33 -6.49
CA ALA A 197 -8.13 36.02 -5.42
C ALA A 197 -7.37 35.00 -4.54
N ASN A 198 -6.07 34.82 -4.77
CA ASN A 198 -5.30 33.71 -4.23
C ASN A 198 -3.87 34.09 -3.79
N ILE A 199 -3.24 33.17 -3.06
CA ILE A 199 -1.81 33.16 -2.79
C ILE A 199 -1.12 32.30 -3.86
N ALA A 200 -0.09 32.85 -4.47
CA ALA A 200 0.78 32.15 -5.41
C ALA A 200 2.06 31.68 -4.71
N MET A 201 2.20 30.37 -4.51
CA MET A 201 3.38 29.72 -3.96
C MET A 201 4.46 29.61 -5.06
N LEU A 202 5.60 30.26 -4.88
CA LEU A 202 6.72 30.20 -5.80
C LEU A 202 7.56 28.91 -5.59
N PRO A 203 8.39 28.49 -6.55
CA PRO A 203 9.17 27.26 -6.43
C PRO A 203 10.03 27.22 -5.17
N GLY A 204 9.98 26.11 -4.43
CA GLY A 204 10.76 25.89 -3.21
C GLY A 204 10.19 26.53 -1.95
N SER A 205 9.04 27.22 -2.04
CA SER A 205 8.35 27.79 -0.88
C SER A 205 7.75 26.71 0.03
N LEU A 206 7.35 27.13 1.23
CA LEU A 206 6.84 26.28 2.30
C LEU A 206 5.50 26.82 2.83
N VAL A 207 4.54 25.93 3.06
CA VAL A 207 3.38 26.21 3.91
C VAL A 207 3.62 25.58 5.28
N ILE A 208 3.46 26.36 6.35
CA ILE A 208 3.40 25.82 7.72
C ILE A 208 1.97 26.00 8.21
N ARG A 209 1.30 24.90 8.55
CA ARG A 209 -0.09 24.91 9.03
C ARG A 209 -0.17 24.32 10.44
N THR A 210 -0.86 25.01 11.34
CA THR A 210 -1.19 24.51 12.67
C THR A 210 -2.59 23.89 12.73
N ASP A 211 -2.90 23.24 13.85
CA ASP A 211 -4.23 22.68 14.13
C ASP A 211 -5.35 23.72 14.24
N SER A 212 -5.00 25.00 14.38
CA SER A 212 -5.95 26.12 14.55
C SER A 212 -6.15 26.96 13.29
N ALA A 213 -5.63 26.52 12.14
CA ALA A 213 -5.73 27.25 10.88
C ALA A 213 -6.24 26.38 9.72
N SER A 214 -6.74 27.02 8.66
CA SER A 214 -7.15 26.36 7.41
C SER A 214 -7.08 27.33 6.21
N VAL A 215 -7.18 26.78 5.00
CA VAL A 215 -7.32 27.53 3.75
C VAL A 215 -8.54 27.02 2.97
N VAL A 216 -9.30 27.93 2.35
CA VAL A 216 -10.58 27.60 1.71
C VAL A 216 -10.41 26.94 0.34
N ASP A 217 -9.54 27.46 -0.52
CA ASP A 217 -9.32 26.96 -1.89
C ASP A 217 -7.84 26.56 -2.06
N PHE A 218 -7.52 25.81 -3.12
CA PHE A 218 -6.15 25.44 -3.43
C PHE A 218 -5.28 26.68 -3.64
N LEU A 219 -4.07 26.64 -3.07
CA LEU A 219 -3.05 27.65 -3.34
C LEU A 219 -2.59 27.55 -4.80
N ILE A 220 -2.31 28.69 -5.44
CA ILE A 220 -1.77 28.70 -6.81
C ILE A 220 -0.30 28.27 -6.75
N ALA A 221 0.03 27.15 -7.39
CA ALA A 221 1.42 26.72 -7.50
C ALA A 221 2.07 27.30 -8.76
N ARG A 222 3.20 28.02 -8.60
CA ARG A 222 4.09 28.44 -9.70
C ARG A 222 5.32 27.54 -9.84
N GLY A 223 5.28 26.39 -9.16
CA GLY A 223 6.31 25.38 -9.07
C GLY A 223 6.04 24.49 -7.86
N GLY A 224 6.89 23.49 -7.63
CA GLY A 224 6.73 22.64 -6.47
C GLY A 224 7.00 23.38 -5.16
N TYR A 225 6.20 23.10 -4.13
CA TYR A 225 6.34 23.66 -2.78
C TYR A 225 6.19 22.54 -1.73
N SER A 226 6.58 22.84 -0.49
CA SER A 226 6.52 21.90 0.63
C SER A 226 5.43 22.28 1.61
N VAL A 227 4.94 21.31 2.38
CA VAL A 227 3.96 21.52 3.44
C VAL A 227 4.46 20.91 4.73
N ARG A 228 4.37 21.68 5.81
CA ARG A 228 4.70 21.25 7.17
C ARG A 228 3.50 21.47 8.08
N TYR A 229 3.17 20.45 8.87
CA TYR A 229 2.17 20.51 9.91
C TYR A 229 2.83 20.60 11.28
N ASP A 230 2.52 21.65 12.02
CA ASP A 230 2.97 21.86 13.39
C ASP A 230 1.74 21.85 14.33
N GLY A 231 1.90 21.51 15.61
CA GLY A 231 0.78 21.59 16.56
C GLY A 231 0.71 20.45 17.56
N THR A 232 -0.40 20.43 18.29
CA THR A 232 -0.65 19.43 19.32
C THR A 232 -1.89 18.58 19.11
N GLU A 233 -2.89 19.10 18.38
CA GLU A 233 -4.14 18.37 18.10
C GLU A 233 -4.16 17.77 16.69
N GLN A 234 -4.99 16.75 16.47
CA GLN A 234 -5.03 16.06 15.18
C GLN A 234 -5.51 17.01 14.07
N ILE A 235 -4.81 17.04 12.93
CA ILE A 235 -5.14 17.93 11.82
C ILE A 235 -5.76 17.14 10.67
N LEU A 236 -6.97 17.51 10.25
CA LEU A 236 -7.50 17.10 8.95
C LEU A 236 -6.84 17.96 7.87
N THR A 237 -6.17 17.31 6.92
CA THR A 237 -5.51 18.01 5.80
C THR A 237 -6.54 18.73 4.93
N GLY A 238 -6.09 19.74 4.19
CA GLY A 238 -6.95 20.50 3.29
C GLY A 238 -6.22 21.07 2.08
N ASN A 239 -6.69 22.22 1.62
CA ASN A 239 -6.29 22.82 0.35
C ASN A 239 -4.89 23.46 0.32
N GLU A 240 -4.17 23.40 1.45
CA GLU A 240 -2.73 23.61 1.52
C GLU A 240 -1.93 22.49 0.85
N LEU A 241 -2.47 21.27 0.75
CA LEU A 241 -1.86 20.21 -0.05
C LEU A 241 -2.28 20.39 -1.51
N PRO A 242 -1.34 20.46 -2.46
CA PRO A 242 -1.67 20.65 -3.86
C PRO A 242 -2.41 19.43 -4.43
N ALA A 243 -3.38 19.67 -5.31
CA ALA A 243 -4.12 18.59 -5.98
C ALA A 243 -3.31 17.82 -7.04
N ASN A 244 -2.26 18.43 -7.60
CA ASN A 244 -1.48 17.83 -8.67
C ASN A 244 -0.28 17.05 -8.10
N ASP A 245 -0.17 15.80 -8.53
CA ASP A 245 0.82 14.83 -8.06
C ASP A 245 2.29 15.23 -8.26
N SER A 246 2.58 16.21 -9.10
CA SER A 246 3.95 16.66 -9.38
C SER A 246 4.40 17.85 -8.52
N LEU A 247 3.51 18.44 -7.71
CA LEU A 247 3.76 19.73 -7.05
C LEU A 247 4.30 19.61 -5.62
N LEU A 248 3.80 18.66 -4.82
CA LEU A 248 4.24 18.55 -3.43
C LEU A 248 5.66 17.97 -3.39
N ARG A 249 6.61 18.77 -2.90
CA ARG A 249 8.01 18.38 -2.75
C ARG A 249 8.18 17.56 -1.48
N SER A 250 8.03 18.23 -0.33
CA SER A 250 8.17 17.58 0.97
C SER A 250 6.90 17.70 1.80
N LEU A 251 6.60 16.62 2.52
CA LEU A 251 5.56 16.57 3.55
C LEU A 251 6.22 16.30 4.89
N VAL A 252 6.10 17.27 5.80
CA VAL A 252 6.67 17.19 7.15
C VAL A 252 5.54 17.22 8.16
N VAL A 253 5.48 16.23 9.04
CA VAL A 253 4.51 16.18 10.14
C VAL A 253 5.27 16.30 11.45
N ARG A 254 5.24 17.50 12.04
CA ARG A 254 5.72 17.81 13.40
C ARG A 254 4.58 17.88 14.42
N ASN A 255 3.36 17.68 13.96
CA ASN A 255 2.16 17.69 14.80
C ASN A 255 2.07 16.44 15.68
N ARG A 256 1.94 16.60 17.00
CA ARG A 256 2.00 15.48 17.96
C ARG A 256 0.92 14.41 17.75
N ARG A 257 -0.30 14.79 17.38
CA ARG A 257 -1.39 13.84 17.09
C ARG A 257 -1.49 13.43 15.62
N GLY A 258 -0.50 13.84 14.82
CA GLY A 258 -0.44 13.49 13.41
C GLY A 258 -1.48 14.18 12.54
N ILE A 259 -1.65 13.67 11.32
CA ILE A 259 -2.61 14.19 10.36
C ILE A 259 -3.56 13.10 9.88
N VAL A 260 -4.76 13.49 9.48
CA VAL A 260 -5.72 12.65 8.75
C VAL A 260 -5.83 13.19 7.34
N LEU A 261 -5.62 12.34 6.36
CA LEU A 261 -5.74 12.73 4.96
C LEU A 261 -7.21 12.86 4.56
N ASP A 262 -7.49 13.84 3.71
CA ASP A 262 -8.79 14.06 3.08
C ASP A 262 -8.77 13.71 1.57
N ARG A 263 -7.60 13.31 1.05
CA ARG A 263 -7.37 12.96 -0.37
C ARG A 263 -6.08 12.15 -0.55
N HIS A 264 -5.88 11.61 -1.76
CA HIS A 264 -4.58 11.06 -2.17
C HIS A 264 -3.52 12.16 -2.21
N VAL A 265 -2.29 11.81 -1.81
CA VAL A 265 -1.17 12.76 -1.74
C VAL A 265 0.06 12.13 -2.36
N THR A 266 0.71 12.84 -3.29
CA THR A 266 1.99 12.41 -3.88
C THR A 266 3.13 13.29 -3.42
N VAL A 267 4.13 12.71 -2.76
CA VAL A 267 5.31 13.38 -2.20
C VAL A 267 6.52 13.07 -3.09
N ASN A 268 7.16 14.11 -3.60
CA ASN A 268 8.18 14.00 -4.66
C ASN A 268 9.64 14.15 -4.22
N ASP A 269 9.88 14.37 -2.93
CA ASP A 269 11.22 14.63 -2.40
C ASP A 269 11.41 13.96 -1.03
N SER A 270 10.74 14.47 0.00
CA SER A 270 10.94 13.97 1.36
C SER A 270 9.66 13.83 2.16
N LEU A 271 9.56 12.75 2.93
CA LEU A 271 8.46 12.46 3.83
C LEU A 271 9.00 12.27 5.24
N TYR A 272 8.64 13.16 6.17
CA TYR A 272 9.14 13.15 7.54
C TYR A 272 8.00 13.14 8.55
N LEU A 273 8.06 12.23 9.52
CA LEU A 273 7.24 12.22 10.74
C LEU A 273 8.19 12.49 11.92
N GLU A 274 8.40 13.76 12.24
CA GLU A 274 9.60 14.22 12.96
C GLU A 274 9.58 14.19 14.49
N PRO A 275 8.45 14.29 15.23
CA PRO A 275 8.50 14.34 16.68
C PRO A 275 9.22 13.10 17.22
N GLN A 276 10.27 13.33 18.00
CA GLN A 276 11.08 12.27 18.61
C GLN A 276 10.61 11.95 20.03
N ASP A 277 9.85 12.87 20.64
CA ASP A 277 9.34 12.78 22.00
C ASP A 277 7.98 12.07 22.10
N ALA A 278 7.26 11.93 20.99
CA ALA A 278 5.97 11.25 20.94
C ALA A 278 5.72 10.59 19.57
N PRO A 279 4.99 9.45 19.52
CA PRO A 279 4.59 8.84 18.26
C PRO A 279 3.68 9.78 17.46
N THR A 280 3.93 9.86 16.16
CA THR A 280 3.19 10.69 15.20
C THR A 280 2.68 9.82 14.06
N PHE A 281 1.48 10.14 13.56
CA PHE A 281 0.81 9.31 12.56
C PHE A 281 0.37 10.11 11.33
N ILE A 282 0.37 9.45 10.17
CA ILE A 282 -0.40 9.89 9.01
C ILE A 282 -1.51 8.87 8.82
N VAL A 283 -2.76 9.27 9.01
CA VAL A 283 -3.93 8.42 8.81
C VAL A 283 -4.42 8.60 7.38
N ALA A 284 -4.06 7.65 6.51
CA ALA A 284 -4.50 7.62 5.12
C ALA A 284 -5.86 6.92 4.96
N GLU A 285 -6.31 6.19 5.97
CA GLU A 285 -7.59 5.48 5.97
C GLU A 285 -8.39 5.90 7.22
N PRO A 286 -9.08 7.05 7.17
CA PRO A 286 -9.85 7.56 8.31
C PRO A 286 -11.00 6.65 8.72
N ASP A 287 -11.62 5.94 7.78
CA ASP A 287 -12.70 5.00 8.03
C ASP A 287 -12.72 3.85 7.00
N SER A 288 -13.73 2.98 7.08
CA SER A 288 -13.89 1.82 6.19
C SER A 288 -14.30 2.17 4.74
N LEU A 289 -14.81 3.38 4.50
CA LEU A 289 -15.32 3.86 3.21
C LEU A 289 -14.31 4.77 2.50
N GLN A 290 -13.50 5.51 3.25
CA GLN A 290 -12.54 6.48 2.75
C GLN A 290 -11.12 5.92 2.89
N ARG A 291 -10.53 5.54 1.75
CA ARG A 291 -9.16 5.05 1.65
C ARG A 291 -8.33 5.93 0.73
N TYR A 292 -7.48 6.75 1.34
CA TYR A 292 -6.49 7.54 0.64
C TYR A 292 -5.14 6.83 0.59
N VAL A 293 -4.26 7.34 -0.26
CA VAL A 293 -2.94 6.75 -0.52
C VAL A 293 -1.92 7.86 -0.46
N VAL A 294 -0.87 7.64 0.33
CA VAL A 294 0.36 8.42 0.23
C VAL A 294 1.20 7.78 -0.87
N THR A 295 1.51 8.50 -1.93
CA THR A 295 2.45 8.06 -2.96
C THR A 295 3.81 8.71 -2.72
N TYR A 296 4.86 7.92 -2.66
CA TYR A 296 6.24 8.38 -2.47
C TYR A 296 7.08 8.01 -3.70
N THR A 297 7.55 9.02 -4.42
CA THR A 297 8.23 8.85 -5.72
C THR A 297 9.77 8.72 -5.68
N PRO A 298 10.49 9.16 -4.63
CA PRO A 298 11.93 8.95 -4.55
C PRO A 298 12.34 7.48 -4.49
N SER A 299 13.36 7.11 -5.29
CA SER A 299 13.92 5.75 -5.31
C SER A 299 15.10 5.56 -4.36
N GLN A 300 15.82 6.65 -4.03
CA GLN A 300 17.04 6.62 -3.22
C GLN A 300 16.83 7.14 -1.79
N LEU A 301 15.64 7.64 -1.47
CA LEU A 301 15.28 8.14 -0.15
C LEU A 301 14.17 7.26 0.43
N ASP A 302 14.16 7.15 1.74
CA ASP A 302 13.09 6.49 2.50
C ASP A 302 12.34 7.52 3.35
N PRO A 303 11.04 7.29 3.64
CA PRO A 303 10.35 8.04 4.68
C PRO A 303 11.11 7.98 6.00
N SER A 304 11.15 9.10 6.70
CA SER A 304 11.81 9.21 8.00
C SER A 304 10.79 9.17 9.13
N TYR A 305 11.00 8.24 10.06
CA TYR A 305 10.18 8.05 11.26
C TYR A 305 10.99 8.47 12.49
N GLY A 306 10.77 9.70 12.96
CA GLY A 306 11.53 10.32 14.05
C GLY A 306 11.38 9.60 15.39
N HIS A 307 10.16 9.20 15.74
CA HIS A 307 9.88 8.35 16.90
C HIS A 307 9.74 6.87 16.47
N PRO A 308 10.26 5.90 17.24
CA PRO A 308 10.22 4.47 16.88
C PRO A 308 8.83 3.86 16.66
N ARG A 309 7.78 4.46 17.22
CA ARG A 309 6.37 4.07 17.05
C ARG A 309 5.59 4.96 16.07
N SER A 310 6.24 5.89 15.37
CA SER A 310 5.58 6.67 14.31
C SER A 310 5.29 5.79 13.10
N GLU A 311 4.13 5.98 12.49
CA GLU A 311 3.66 5.14 11.39
C GLU A 311 2.64 5.87 10.48
N ILE A 312 2.64 5.52 9.20
CA ILE A 312 1.53 5.79 8.28
C ILE A 312 0.49 4.67 8.44
N ILE A 313 -0.69 5.01 8.92
CA ILE A 313 -1.82 4.09 9.06
C ILE A 313 -2.58 4.06 7.73
N GLY A 314 -2.69 2.87 7.12
CA GLY A 314 -3.28 2.70 5.80
C GLY A 314 -2.23 2.48 4.71
N SER A 315 -2.42 3.12 3.55
CA SER A 315 -1.69 2.78 2.32
C SER A 315 -0.55 3.75 1.99
N LEU A 316 0.67 3.22 1.86
CA LEU A 316 1.81 3.90 1.25
C LEU A 316 2.20 3.18 -0.05
N LYS A 317 2.14 3.92 -1.15
CA LYS A 317 2.53 3.49 -2.49
C LYS A 317 3.90 4.05 -2.83
N ARG A 318 4.80 3.21 -3.33
CA ARG A 318 6.08 3.64 -3.91
C ARG A 318 6.06 3.48 -5.42
N THR A 319 6.53 4.50 -6.13
CA THR A 319 6.80 4.46 -7.59
C THR A 319 8.29 4.56 -7.89
N GLY A 320 9.08 5.18 -7.00
CA GLY A 320 10.53 5.08 -6.99
C GLY A 320 10.98 3.76 -6.37
N LEU A 321 11.12 2.72 -7.19
CA LEU A 321 11.42 1.36 -6.75
C LEU A 321 12.83 0.91 -7.14
N ARG A 322 13.41 0.03 -6.33
CA ARG A 322 14.72 -0.61 -6.59
C ARG A 322 14.56 -2.12 -6.67
N GLY A 323 15.09 -2.72 -7.74
CA GLY A 323 15.12 -4.19 -7.95
C GLY A 323 16.37 -4.88 -7.41
N ASP A 324 17.32 -4.13 -6.86
CA ASP A 324 18.66 -4.58 -6.48
C ASP A 324 18.74 -5.23 -5.09
N SER A 325 17.60 -5.68 -4.54
CA SER A 325 17.49 -6.23 -3.18
C SER A 325 17.83 -5.25 -2.05
N THR A 326 17.92 -3.94 -2.32
CA THR A 326 18.01 -2.94 -1.25
C THR A 326 16.64 -2.77 -0.58
N PRO A 327 16.56 -2.86 0.76
CA PRO A 327 15.33 -2.54 1.49
C PRO A 327 14.88 -1.10 1.22
N GLN A 328 13.58 -0.93 0.96
CA GLN A 328 12.92 0.38 0.93
C GLN A 328 11.82 0.40 1.98
N LEU A 329 11.85 1.40 2.86
CA LEU A 329 10.87 1.54 3.93
C LEU A 329 9.48 1.89 3.37
N TYR A 330 8.47 1.33 4.04
CA TYR A 330 7.07 1.65 3.83
C TYR A 330 6.48 2.33 5.06
N THR A 331 5.46 1.77 5.72
CA THR A 331 4.59 2.49 6.66
C THR A 331 5.23 2.79 8.02
N ASN A 332 6.29 2.09 8.38
CA ASN A 332 7.09 2.36 9.58
C ASN A 332 8.52 1.81 9.38
N ARG A 333 9.40 2.03 10.36
CA ARG A 333 10.81 1.64 10.30
C ARG A 333 11.08 0.13 10.17
N PHE A 334 10.11 -0.73 10.48
CA PHE A 334 10.24 -2.19 10.38
C PHE A 334 9.46 -2.81 9.22
N THR A 335 8.59 -2.03 8.58
CA THR A 335 7.78 -2.48 7.45
C THR A 335 8.45 -2.03 6.16
N TRP A 336 9.11 -2.95 5.48
CA TRP A 336 9.92 -2.65 4.30
C TRP A 336 9.90 -3.79 3.30
N LEU A 337 10.17 -3.48 2.03
CA LEU A 337 10.31 -4.47 0.97
C LEU A 337 11.66 -4.31 0.30
N ALA A 338 12.32 -5.43 0.01
CA ALA A 338 13.50 -5.47 -0.86
C ALA A 338 13.16 -6.30 -2.10
N LEU A 339 12.95 -5.65 -3.24
CA LEU A 339 12.56 -6.35 -4.47
C LEU A 339 13.77 -7.10 -5.04
N ARG A 340 13.54 -8.34 -5.47
CA ARG A 340 14.58 -9.25 -5.99
C ARG A 340 14.35 -9.51 -7.47
N VAL A 341 14.31 -8.44 -8.26
CA VAL A 341 13.96 -8.47 -9.68
C VAL A 341 15.01 -7.75 -10.51
N ALA A 342 15.27 -8.23 -11.72
CA ALA A 342 16.12 -7.51 -12.65
C ALA A 342 15.56 -6.10 -12.92
N GLY A 343 16.42 -5.12 -13.21
CA GLY A 343 16.01 -3.73 -13.43
C GLY A 343 14.91 -3.55 -14.48
N SER A 344 14.89 -4.39 -15.53
CA SER A 344 13.85 -4.39 -16.56
C SER A 344 12.47 -4.86 -16.07
N ALA A 345 12.45 -5.67 -15.00
CA ALA A 345 11.26 -6.28 -14.39
C ALA A 345 10.79 -5.56 -13.12
N VAL A 346 11.39 -4.41 -12.78
CA VAL A 346 10.90 -3.56 -11.68
C VAL A 346 9.47 -3.10 -12.02
N PRO A 347 8.49 -3.31 -11.10
CA PRO A 347 7.12 -2.89 -11.33
C PRO A 347 7.00 -1.37 -11.37
N ALA A 348 5.87 -0.85 -11.87
CA ALA A 348 5.64 0.60 -11.87
C ALA A 348 5.32 1.13 -10.48
N SER A 349 4.64 0.31 -9.67
CA SER A 349 4.35 0.67 -8.29
C SER A 349 4.17 -0.55 -7.40
N VAL A 350 4.45 -0.36 -6.12
CA VAL A 350 4.13 -1.30 -5.05
C VAL A 350 3.45 -0.51 -3.94
N THR A 351 2.33 -1.00 -3.47
CA THR A 351 1.55 -0.43 -2.37
C THR A 351 1.60 -1.37 -1.18
N MET A 352 2.09 -0.86 -0.05
CA MET A 352 1.96 -1.51 1.25
C MET A 352 0.83 -0.83 2.00
N ARG A 353 -0.19 -1.60 2.37
CA ARG A 353 -1.22 -1.17 3.30
C ARG A 353 -1.00 -1.86 4.63
N THR A 354 -0.93 -1.08 5.70
CA THR A 354 -0.76 -1.59 7.06
C THR A 354 -1.87 -1.05 7.96
N LEU A 355 -2.60 -1.94 8.62
CA LEU A 355 -3.66 -1.59 9.58
C LEU A 355 -3.25 -2.06 10.97
N PRO A 356 -2.67 -1.19 11.81
CA PRO A 356 -2.44 -1.49 13.22
C PRO A 356 -3.77 -1.62 13.97
N LYS A 357 -3.74 -2.28 15.13
CA LYS A 357 -4.91 -2.52 16.00
C LYS A 357 -6.15 -3.06 15.31
N THR A 358 -5.95 -3.79 14.21
CA THR A 358 -7.03 -4.29 13.36
C THR A 358 -6.80 -5.76 13.08
N PHE A 359 -7.77 -6.61 13.43
CA PHE A 359 -7.73 -8.00 13.01
C PHE A 359 -7.77 -8.08 11.47
N PRO A 360 -6.99 -8.98 10.85
CA PRO A 360 -7.12 -9.28 9.43
C PRO A 360 -8.60 -9.51 9.07
N PRO A 361 -9.19 -8.75 8.13
CA PRO A 361 -10.62 -8.79 7.83
C PRO A 361 -10.97 -9.97 6.91
N LEU A 362 -10.57 -11.18 7.31
CA LEU A 362 -10.70 -12.43 6.56
C LEU A 362 -11.08 -13.56 7.55
N PRO A 363 -11.63 -14.69 7.07
CA PRO A 363 -11.94 -15.83 7.93
C PRO A 363 -10.75 -16.23 8.82
N GLU A 364 -11.02 -16.58 10.08
CA GLU A 364 -10.00 -16.87 11.11
C GLU A 364 -9.01 -15.72 11.40
N GLY A 365 -9.30 -14.50 10.97
CA GLY A 365 -8.46 -13.34 11.23
C GLY A 365 -8.38 -12.94 12.70
N THR A 366 -9.44 -13.21 13.48
CA THR A 366 -9.48 -12.91 14.93
C THR A 366 -8.55 -13.77 15.77
N THR A 367 -8.00 -14.85 15.21
CA THR A 367 -6.98 -15.69 15.88
C THR A 367 -5.55 -15.23 15.60
N LYS A 368 -5.38 -14.13 14.86
CA LYS A 368 -4.09 -13.58 14.44
C LYS A 368 -3.74 -12.37 15.31
N ALA A 369 -2.54 -11.83 15.15
CA ALA A 369 -2.20 -10.53 15.73
C ALA A 369 -3.18 -9.46 15.21
N GLN A 370 -3.45 -8.42 16.00
CA GLN A 370 -4.26 -7.26 15.60
C GLN A 370 -3.46 -6.33 14.67
N ARG A 371 -2.97 -6.89 13.57
CA ARG A 371 -2.28 -6.15 12.53
C ARG A 371 -2.44 -6.85 11.19
N ALA A 372 -2.92 -6.12 10.20
CA ALA A 372 -3.14 -6.63 8.85
C ALA A 372 -2.22 -5.92 7.85
N PHE A 373 -1.65 -6.69 6.92
CA PHE A 373 -0.85 -6.16 5.82
C PHE A 373 -1.46 -6.55 4.48
N PHE A 374 -1.36 -5.67 3.50
CA PHE A 374 -1.73 -5.96 2.11
C PHE A 374 -0.64 -5.43 1.19
N ILE A 375 -0.13 -6.29 0.32
CA ILE A 375 0.89 -5.94 -0.66
C ILE A 375 0.27 -6.06 -2.04
N GLU A 376 0.21 -4.94 -2.76
CA GLU A 376 -0.30 -4.86 -4.12
C GLU A 376 0.79 -4.27 -5.02
N ALA A 377 0.89 -4.72 -6.26
CA ALA A 377 1.86 -4.20 -7.21
C ALA A 377 1.24 -4.08 -8.60
N THR A 378 1.67 -3.09 -9.37
CA THR A 378 1.21 -2.89 -10.76
C THR A 378 2.37 -2.87 -11.73
N ASP A 379 2.12 -3.37 -12.94
CA ASP A 379 3.05 -3.20 -14.05
C ASP A 379 3.03 -1.76 -14.61
N LYS A 380 3.84 -1.53 -15.66
CA LYS A 380 3.98 -0.22 -16.34
C LYS A 380 2.73 0.24 -17.09
N THR A 381 1.77 -0.66 -17.30
CA THR A 381 0.45 -0.33 -17.89
C THR A 381 -0.61 -0.03 -16.83
N GLY A 382 -0.29 -0.27 -15.55
CA GLY A 382 -1.21 -0.11 -14.42
C GLY A 382 -1.97 -1.39 -14.08
N ALA A 383 -1.73 -2.51 -14.76
CA ALA A 383 -2.39 -3.78 -14.46
C ALA A 383 -1.80 -4.42 -13.18
N PRO A 384 -2.63 -5.08 -12.35
CA PRO A 384 -2.15 -5.75 -11.14
C PRO A 384 -1.24 -6.93 -11.49
N LEU A 385 -0.15 -7.08 -10.73
CA LEU A 385 0.75 -8.22 -10.85
C LEU A 385 0.23 -9.42 -10.06
N ALA A 386 0.42 -10.62 -10.61
CA ALA A 386 0.09 -11.87 -9.93
C ALA A 386 1.18 -12.31 -8.93
N ALA A 387 2.44 -11.94 -9.18
CA ALA A 387 3.58 -12.30 -8.35
C ALA A 387 4.69 -11.25 -8.43
N LEU A 388 5.46 -11.09 -7.35
CA LEU A 388 6.59 -10.17 -7.27
C LEU A 388 7.66 -10.72 -6.30
N PRO A 389 8.81 -11.19 -6.79
CA PRO A 389 9.91 -11.65 -5.94
C PRO A 389 10.46 -10.54 -5.03
N MET A 390 10.43 -10.77 -3.72
CA MET A 390 10.86 -9.81 -2.70
C MET A 390 11.25 -10.48 -1.38
N THR A 391 11.95 -9.74 -0.54
CA THR A 391 11.98 -9.94 0.92
C THR A 391 11.01 -8.97 1.56
N PHE A 392 10.26 -9.43 2.56
CA PHE A 392 9.32 -8.60 3.32
C PHE A 392 9.74 -8.54 4.78
N GLY A 393 10.15 -7.35 5.24
CA GLY A 393 10.30 -7.03 6.66
C GLY A 393 8.99 -6.53 7.24
N TYR A 394 8.60 -7.08 8.38
CA TYR A 394 7.33 -6.78 9.05
C TYR A 394 7.50 -6.75 10.56
N ALA A 395 6.57 -6.06 11.24
CA ALA A 395 6.55 -5.99 12.70
C ALA A 395 5.14 -5.73 13.24
N TRP A 396 4.92 -5.99 14.52
CA TRP A 396 3.72 -5.62 15.27
C TRP A 396 4.12 -5.23 16.69
N LEU A 397 3.26 -4.48 17.39
CA LEU A 397 3.48 -4.14 18.79
C LEU A 397 3.10 -5.33 19.69
N ASP A 398 4.03 -5.82 20.48
CA ASP A 398 3.81 -6.84 21.52
C ASP A 398 4.13 -6.19 22.86
N THR A 399 3.11 -5.53 23.41
CA THR A 399 3.19 -4.66 24.58
C THR A 399 2.04 -4.97 25.53
N PRO A 400 1.98 -6.17 26.13
CA PRO A 400 0.84 -6.59 26.96
C PRO A 400 0.59 -5.69 28.17
N ALA A 401 1.60 -4.94 28.63
CA ALA A 401 1.47 -3.93 29.68
C ALA A 401 0.78 -2.62 29.22
N GLU A 402 0.61 -2.42 27.91
CA GLU A 402 -0.03 -1.26 27.29
C GLU A 402 -1.21 -1.72 26.38
N PRO A 403 -2.38 -2.08 26.95
CA PRO A 403 -3.48 -2.66 26.17
C PRO A 403 -4.00 -1.75 25.04
N ALA A 404 -3.82 -0.44 25.16
CA ALA A 404 -4.23 0.53 24.14
C ALA A 404 -3.41 0.44 22.84
N THR A 405 -2.20 -0.12 22.90
CA THR A 405 -1.26 -0.23 21.77
C THR A 405 -0.86 -1.68 21.45
N ASP A 406 -1.10 -2.63 22.36
CA ASP A 406 -0.79 -4.06 22.15
C ASP A 406 -1.49 -4.70 20.95
N GLU A 407 -0.74 -5.28 20.03
CA GLU A 407 -1.29 -5.98 18.85
C GLU A 407 -1.12 -7.50 18.95
N ALA A 408 -0.49 -8.01 20.01
CA ALA A 408 -0.09 -9.42 20.10
C ALA A 408 -1.28 -10.38 20.18
N ASN A 409 -2.45 -9.94 20.67
CA ASN A 409 -3.63 -10.79 20.84
C ASN A 409 -3.34 -12.05 21.70
N GLY A 410 -2.46 -11.93 22.69
CA GLY A 410 -2.03 -13.04 23.55
C GLY A 410 -1.21 -14.13 22.85
N LEU A 411 -0.76 -13.90 21.61
CA LEU A 411 0.09 -14.84 20.88
C LEU A 411 1.51 -14.87 21.45
N ASP A 412 2.08 -16.07 21.53
CA ASP A 412 3.48 -16.26 21.90
C ASP A 412 4.38 -15.89 20.70
N ARG A 413 5.06 -14.74 20.79
CA ARG A 413 5.94 -14.23 19.72
C ARG A 413 7.01 -15.22 19.26
N ALA A 414 7.42 -16.16 20.12
CA ALA A 414 8.42 -17.18 19.79
C ALA A 414 7.86 -18.33 18.93
N LYS A 415 6.56 -18.29 18.59
CA LYS A 415 5.87 -19.35 17.85
C LYS A 415 5.07 -18.83 16.65
N VAL A 416 4.98 -17.51 16.48
CA VAL A 416 4.25 -16.93 15.34
C VAL A 416 5.16 -16.78 14.12
N ILE A 417 4.54 -16.84 12.95
CA ILE A 417 5.16 -16.59 11.66
C ILE A 417 4.24 -15.68 10.83
N LEU A 418 4.77 -15.20 9.71
CA LEU A 418 3.96 -14.57 8.68
C LEU A 418 3.11 -15.63 7.96
N LEU A 419 1.84 -15.29 7.74
CA LEU A 419 0.87 -16.08 7.00
C LEU A 419 0.35 -15.27 5.81
N HIS A 420 0.00 -15.96 4.73
CA HIS A 420 -0.58 -15.40 3.52
C HIS A 420 -1.99 -15.94 3.30
N TRP A 421 -2.93 -15.10 2.87
CA TRP A 421 -4.25 -15.54 2.45
C TRP A 421 -4.28 -15.89 0.97
N ASN A 422 -4.56 -17.15 0.64
CA ASN A 422 -4.54 -17.61 -0.75
C ASN A 422 -5.90 -17.48 -1.50
N GLY A 423 -6.89 -16.82 -0.90
CA GLY A 423 -8.26 -16.74 -1.43
C GLY A 423 -9.26 -17.66 -0.73
N ALA A 424 -8.79 -18.71 -0.06
CA ALA A 424 -9.65 -19.69 0.62
C ALA A 424 -9.26 -19.96 2.08
N ARG A 425 -7.96 -19.95 2.39
CA ARG A 425 -7.43 -20.17 3.74
C ARG A 425 -6.07 -19.49 3.94
N TRP A 426 -5.68 -19.37 5.20
CA TRP A 426 -4.32 -18.96 5.57
C TRP A 426 -3.29 -20.04 5.21
N ARG A 427 -2.12 -19.62 4.75
CA ARG A 427 -0.97 -20.45 4.40
C ARG A 427 0.27 -19.96 5.13
N ASN A 428 1.15 -20.89 5.49
CA ASN A 428 2.44 -20.55 6.09
C ASN A 428 3.34 -19.88 5.05
N VAL A 429 3.87 -18.69 5.35
CA VAL A 429 4.98 -18.14 4.58
C VAL A 429 6.25 -18.83 5.06
N ARG A 430 6.69 -19.87 4.34
CA ARG A 430 7.80 -20.75 4.77
C ARG A 430 9.14 -20.05 4.96
N SER A 431 9.37 -18.96 4.22
CA SER A 431 10.56 -18.13 4.35
C SER A 431 10.49 -17.17 5.54
N SER A 432 9.36 -17.12 6.25
CA SER A 432 9.20 -16.34 7.47
C SER A 432 10.11 -16.88 8.55
N ARG A 433 10.90 -16.00 9.14
CA ARG A 433 11.66 -16.30 10.35
C ARG A 433 10.79 -16.07 11.58
N VAL A 434 11.03 -16.85 12.63
CA VAL A 434 10.42 -16.59 13.93
C VAL A 434 11.00 -15.28 14.48
N PRO A 435 10.17 -14.35 14.97
CA PRO A 435 10.59 -13.09 15.57
C PRO A 435 11.53 -13.32 16.77
N ALA A 436 12.75 -12.76 16.71
CA ALA A 436 13.83 -13.12 17.63
C ALA A 436 13.78 -12.37 18.98
N SER A 437 13.35 -11.11 19.00
CA SER A 437 13.30 -10.27 20.21
C SER A 437 12.43 -9.03 20.01
N LEU A 438 12.08 -8.37 21.12
CA LEU A 438 11.45 -7.05 21.10
C LEU A 438 12.51 -5.96 20.95
N ASP A 439 12.25 -4.99 20.09
CA ASP A 439 12.93 -3.70 20.15
C ASP A 439 12.57 -2.96 21.46
N PRO A 440 13.43 -2.07 22.01
CA PRO A 440 13.12 -1.28 23.21
C PRO A 440 11.79 -0.52 23.17
N SER A 441 11.24 -0.27 21.98
CA SER A 441 9.96 0.40 21.79
C SER A 441 8.76 -0.57 21.79
N GLY A 442 8.97 -1.87 22.05
CA GLY A 442 7.91 -2.88 22.12
C GLY A 442 7.54 -3.54 20.79
N TRP A 443 8.30 -3.29 19.71
CA TRP A 443 8.06 -3.94 18.43
C TRP A 443 8.64 -5.36 18.42
N ALA A 444 7.80 -6.35 18.16
CA ALA A 444 8.24 -7.64 17.66
C ALA A 444 8.37 -7.54 16.14
N TYR A 445 9.54 -7.88 15.61
CA TYR A 445 9.83 -7.74 14.18
C TYR A 445 10.56 -8.97 13.63
N SER A 446 10.36 -9.22 12.34
CA SER A 446 11.00 -10.31 11.63
C SER A 446 10.96 -10.04 10.11
N LEU A 447 11.35 -11.03 9.33
CA LEU A 447 11.28 -10.97 7.88
C LEU A 447 10.89 -12.32 7.27
N ALA A 448 10.35 -12.26 6.06
CA ALA A 448 10.22 -13.38 5.15
C ALA A 448 11.25 -13.23 4.02
N ASP A 449 12.24 -14.15 3.97
CA ASP A 449 13.43 -14.03 3.11
C ASP A 449 13.09 -14.00 1.62
N THR A 450 12.32 -14.98 1.17
CA THR A 450 11.95 -15.17 -0.25
C THR A 450 10.44 -15.30 -0.33
N LEU A 451 9.80 -14.28 -0.90
CA LEU A 451 8.36 -14.18 -1.08
C LEU A 451 8.08 -13.77 -2.53
N SER A 452 7.09 -14.38 -3.16
CA SER A 452 6.64 -13.95 -4.50
C SER A 452 5.14 -13.68 -4.56
N VAL A 453 4.38 -14.02 -3.51
CA VAL A 453 2.94 -13.82 -3.48
C VAL A 453 2.60 -12.39 -3.06
N LEU A 454 1.48 -11.90 -3.57
CA LEU A 454 0.88 -10.61 -3.24
C LEU A 454 -0.45 -10.82 -2.52
N GLY A 455 -1.05 -9.74 -2.02
CA GLY A 455 -2.35 -9.77 -1.35
C GLY A 455 -2.24 -9.68 0.18
N PRO A 456 -3.19 -10.27 0.93
CA PRO A 456 -3.28 -10.13 2.37
C PRO A 456 -2.28 -11.01 3.14
N PHE A 457 -1.69 -10.45 4.18
CA PHE A 457 -0.83 -11.13 5.14
C PHE A 457 -1.23 -10.84 6.58
N ALA A 458 -0.92 -11.79 7.46
CA ALA A 458 -1.16 -11.70 8.90
C ALA A 458 -0.03 -12.38 9.68
N ILE A 459 0.04 -12.12 10.97
CA ILE A 459 0.96 -12.80 11.89
C ILE A 459 0.15 -13.75 12.77
N GLY A 460 0.57 -15.01 12.88
CA GLY A 460 -0.13 -16.00 13.71
C GLY A 460 0.63 -17.30 13.83
N TYR A 461 0.05 -18.26 14.54
CA TYR A 461 0.62 -19.60 14.62
C TYR A 461 0.63 -20.28 13.24
N PRO A 462 1.67 -21.08 12.94
CA PRO A 462 1.70 -21.90 11.74
C PRO A 462 0.45 -22.77 11.65
N VAL A 463 -0.16 -22.81 10.46
CA VAL A 463 -1.28 -23.71 10.16
C VAL A 463 -0.76 -25.10 9.77
N PRO A 464 -1.48 -26.20 10.07
CA PRO A 464 -1.11 -27.53 9.60
C PRO A 464 -0.99 -27.58 8.08
N VAL A 465 0.07 -28.23 7.57
CA VAL A 465 0.29 -28.44 6.13
C VAL A 465 -0.11 -29.86 5.79
N GLN A 466 -1.02 -30.03 4.82
CA GLN A 466 -1.31 -31.34 4.24
C GLN A 466 -0.35 -31.63 3.10
N VAL A 467 -0.07 -32.91 2.86
CA VAL A 467 0.82 -33.34 1.77
C VAL A 467 -0.04 -33.81 0.60
N CYS A 468 0.12 -33.22 -0.58
CA CYS A 468 -0.72 -33.52 -1.74
C CYS A 468 0.03 -34.19 -2.88
N LEU A 469 -0.73 -35.01 -3.62
CA LEU A 469 -0.35 -35.61 -4.87
C LEU A 469 -1.02 -34.86 -6.02
N ASP A 470 -0.22 -34.52 -7.04
CA ASP A 470 -0.70 -34.11 -8.35
C ASP A 470 -0.28 -35.17 -9.36
N ALA A 471 -1.19 -36.07 -9.69
CA ALA A 471 -0.92 -37.21 -10.55
C ALA A 471 -1.91 -37.28 -11.71
N ARG A 472 -1.39 -37.73 -12.86
CA ARG A 472 -2.17 -38.01 -14.06
C ARG A 472 -1.96 -39.44 -14.51
N VAL A 473 -3.06 -40.11 -14.87
CA VAL A 473 -3.06 -41.47 -15.42
C VAL A 473 -4.17 -41.60 -16.45
N LEU A 474 -3.91 -42.35 -17.51
CA LEU A 474 -4.91 -42.70 -18.52
C LEU A 474 -5.27 -44.18 -18.41
N LEU A 475 -6.50 -44.52 -18.78
CA LEU A 475 -7.04 -45.87 -18.74
C LEU A 475 -7.29 -46.37 -20.17
N GLU A 476 -6.92 -47.61 -20.46
CA GLU A 476 -7.32 -48.27 -21.70
C GLU A 476 -8.82 -48.56 -21.70
N GLY A 477 -9.53 -48.21 -22.77
CA GLY A 477 -10.98 -48.43 -22.84
C GLY A 477 -11.71 -47.11 -22.97
N PRO A 478 -11.81 -46.29 -21.89
CA PRO A 478 -12.46 -44.99 -21.98
C PRO A 478 -11.67 -44.01 -22.84
N TYR A 479 -10.34 -44.15 -22.99
CA TYR A 479 -9.55 -43.24 -23.81
C TYR A 479 -9.92 -43.35 -25.30
N ARG A 480 -10.52 -42.29 -25.83
CA ARG A 480 -10.91 -42.16 -27.25
C ARG A 480 -10.94 -40.69 -27.66
N ASN A 481 -10.44 -40.38 -28.85
CA ASN A 481 -10.42 -39.01 -29.40
C ASN A 481 -9.66 -37.98 -28.52
N GLY A 482 -8.52 -38.36 -27.95
CA GLY A 482 -7.65 -37.44 -27.20
C GLY A 482 -8.00 -37.21 -25.72
N ALA A 483 -9.05 -37.84 -25.19
CA ALA A 483 -9.43 -37.80 -23.77
C ALA A 483 -10.12 -39.12 -23.34
N MET A 484 -10.30 -39.32 -22.04
CA MET A 484 -11.13 -40.41 -21.52
C MET A 484 -12.61 -40.05 -21.55
N ALA A 485 -13.43 -40.99 -22.04
CA ALA A 485 -14.88 -40.90 -22.04
C ALA A 485 -15.43 -40.86 -20.61
N THR A 486 -16.51 -40.10 -20.43
CA THR A 486 -17.20 -39.90 -19.15
C THR A 486 -18.61 -40.47 -19.18
N ASP A 487 -18.81 -41.56 -19.96
CA ASP A 487 -20.13 -42.14 -20.22
C ASP A 487 -20.82 -42.58 -18.92
N LEU A 488 -20.08 -43.13 -17.95
CA LEU A 488 -20.59 -43.46 -16.62
C LEU A 488 -21.15 -42.24 -15.87
N ALA A 489 -20.46 -41.10 -15.92
CA ALA A 489 -20.93 -39.87 -15.29
C ALA A 489 -22.15 -39.30 -16.02
N GLN A 490 -22.13 -39.30 -17.36
CA GLN A 490 -23.25 -38.84 -18.19
C GLN A 490 -24.53 -39.67 -17.97
N ARG A 491 -24.38 -40.98 -17.77
CA ARG A 491 -25.47 -41.91 -17.41
C ARG A 491 -25.81 -41.93 -15.92
N ARG A 492 -25.10 -41.17 -15.08
CA ARG A 492 -25.25 -41.13 -13.61
C ARG A 492 -25.08 -42.50 -12.94
N LEU A 493 -24.19 -43.32 -13.48
CA LEU A 493 -23.91 -44.67 -13.00
C LEU A 493 -22.80 -44.69 -11.94
N ILE A 494 -21.92 -43.68 -11.87
CA ILE A 494 -20.86 -43.62 -10.86
C ILE A 494 -21.49 -43.43 -9.46
N PRO A 495 -21.27 -44.35 -8.51
CA PRO A 495 -21.78 -44.20 -7.16
C PRO A 495 -21.18 -42.97 -6.46
N THR A 496 -22.00 -42.21 -5.72
CA THR A 496 -21.54 -41.05 -4.93
C THR A 496 -20.63 -41.43 -3.76
N THR A 497 -20.61 -42.73 -3.39
CA THR A 497 -19.69 -43.31 -2.42
C THR A 497 -18.94 -44.45 -3.11
N PRO A 498 -17.60 -44.52 -3.00
CA PRO A 498 -16.86 -45.60 -3.64
C PRO A 498 -17.40 -46.96 -3.20
N PRO A 499 -17.68 -47.87 -4.15
CA PRO A 499 -18.30 -49.15 -3.85
C PRO A 499 -17.38 -50.04 -3.00
N ASN A 500 -17.98 -50.94 -2.21
CA ASN A 500 -17.23 -51.87 -1.35
C ASN A 500 -16.72 -53.08 -2.14
N ILE A 501 -15.85 -52.82 -3.11
CA ILE A 501 -15.21 -53.80 -4.00
C ILE A 501 -13.70 -53.57 -4.02
N SER A 502 -12.92 -54.58 -4.41
CA SER A 502 -11.48 -54.38 -4.69
C SER A 502 -11.32 -53.43 -5.90
N PRO A 503 -10.37 -52.47 -5.87
CA PRO A 503 -9.43 -52.18 -4.80
C PRO A 503 -9.95 -51.19 -3.73
N TYR A 504 -11.05 -50.49 -3.96
CA TYR A 504 -11.52 -49.38 -3.10
C TYR A 504 -11.80 -49.77 -1.64
N ASN A 505 -12.09 -51.04 -1.37
CA ASN A 505 -12.26 -51.58 -0.02
C ASN A 505 -10.99 -51.54 0.85
N ARG A 506 -9.81 -51.26 0.27
CA ARG A 506 -8.54 -51.07 0.99
C ARG A 506 -8.43 -49.71 1.67
N ASP A 507 -9.22 -48.72 1.25
CA ASP A 507 -9.27 -47.42 1.92
C ASP A 507 -10.11 -47.52 3.21
N PRO A 508 -9.50 -47.35 4.40
CA PRO A 508 -10.20 -47.47 5.67
C PRO A 508 -11.31 -46.42 5.84
N ASN A 509 -11.23 -45.30 5.14
CA ASN A 509 -12.18 -44.19 5.21
C ASN A 509 -13.23 -44.22 4.09
N ARG A 510 -13.20 -45.22 3.19
CA ARG A 510 -14.13 -45.36 2.04
C ARG A 510 -15.60 -45.13 2.38
N SER A 511 -16.07 -45.64 3.53
CA SER A 511 -17.47 -45.49 3.98
C SER A 511 -17.87 -44.04 4.28
N SER A 512 -16.91 -43.16 4.57
CA SER A 512 -17.10 -41.74 4.87
C SER A 512 -16.93 -40.84 3.64
N ILE A 513 -16.32 -41.36 2.56
CA ILE A 513 -16.10 -40.62 1.31
C ILE A 513 -17.43 -40.39 0.59
N ARG A 514 -17.68 -39.15 0.21
CA ARG A 514 -18.83 -38.72 -0.61
C ARG A 514 -18.32 -37.79 -1.69
N ALA A 515 -18.46 -38.17 -2.96
CA ALA A 515 -18.25 -37.26 -4.08
C ALA A 515 -19.23 -36.09 -3.97
N ARG A 516 -18.71 -34.86 -3.93
CA ARG A 516 -19.52 -33.64 -3.94
C ARG A 516 -19.93 -33.26 -5.36
N VAL A 517 -19.08 -33.60 -6.34
CA VAL A 517 -19.30 -33.34 -7.77
C VAL A 517 -18.96 -34.62 -8.55
N ILE A 518 -19.93 -35.13 -9.31
CA ILE A 518 -19.73 -36.11 -10.38
C ILE A 518 -20.36 -35.49 -11.63
N ASP A 519 -19.55 -34.78 -12.40
CA ASP A 519 -19.97 -34.10 -13.63
C ASP A 519 -19.41 -34.80 -14.87
N SER A 520 -19.67 -34.24 -16.05
CA SER A 520 -19.20 -34.79 -17.33
C SER A 520 -17.67 -34.74 -17.52
N THR A 521 -16.90 -34.34 -16.50
CA THR A 521 -15.43 -34.41 -16.49
C THR A 521 -14.90 -35.63 -15.74
N ILE A 522 -15.72 -36.33 -14.97
CA ILE A 522 -15.32 -37.49 -14.17
C ILE A 522 -15.48 -38.79 -14.97
N VAL A 523 -14.44 -39.62 -14.95
CA VAL A 523 -14.39 -40.95 -15.60
C VAL A 523 -14.82 -42.03 -14.62
N ASP A 524 -14.12 -42.15 -13.48
CA ASP A 524 -14.37 -43.19 -12.47
C ASP A 524 -13.65 -42.89 -11.13
N TRP A 525 -13.81 -43.77 -10.15
CA TRP A 525 -13.03 -43.84 -8.93
C TRP A 525 -11.67 -44.53 -9.16
N VAL A 526 -10.62 -44.03 -8.51
CA VAL A 526 -9.30 -44.68 -8.42
C VAL A 526 -8.87 -44.77 -6.96
N LEU A 527 -8.05 -45.77 -6.62
CA LEU A 527 -7.40 -45.86 -5.32
C LEU A 527 -5.93 -45.51 -5.47
N VAL A 528 -5.48 -44.52 -4.70
CA VAL A 528 -4.07 -44.16 -4.57
C VAL A 528 -3.49 -44.85 -3.34
N GLU A 529 -2.38 -45.55 -3.54
CA GLU A 529 -1.57 -46.18 -2.51
C GLU A 529 -0.21 -45.49 -2.43
N LEU A 530 0.18 -45.04 -1.23
CA LEU A 530 1.52 -44.53 -0.94
C LEU A 530 2.31 -45.56 -0.14
N ARG A 531 3.54 -45.86 -0.57
CA ARG A 531 4.47 -46.76 0.16
C ARG A 531 5.85 -46.12 0.35
N PRO A 532 6.46 -46.18 1.56
CA PRO A 532 7.83 -45.66 1.78
C PRO A 532 8.91 -46.41 0.98
N SER A 533 8.68 -47.69 0.68
CA SER A 533 9.55 -48.51 -0.17
C SER A 533 8.70 -49.56 -0.92
N LEU A 534 9.23 -50.12 -2.01
CA LEU A 534 8.55 -51.14 -2.82
C LEU A 534 8.11 -52.37 -2.02
N SER A 535 8.84 -52.73 -0.95
CA SER A 535 8.55 -53.87 -0.08
C SER A 535 7.83 -53.50 1.22
N SER A 536 7.57 -52.21 1.48
CA SER A 536 6.98 -51.77 2.74
C SER A 536 5.56 -52.29 2.91
N GLN A 537 5.24 -52.79 4.10
CA GLN A 537 3.89 -53.15 4.51
C GLN A 537 3.10 -51.95 5.07
N GLN A 538 3.77 -50.84 5.36
CA GLN A 538 3.12 -49.58 5.71
C GLN A 538 2.62 -48.91 4.43
N ARG A 539 1.31 -48.97 4.22
CA ARG A 539 0.63 -48.46 3.03
C ARG A 539 -0.42 -47.45 3.45
N ILE A 540 -0.43 -46.28 2.83
CA ILE A 540 -1.48 -45.28 3.01
C ILE A 540 -2.39 -45.35 1.79
N TYR A 541 -3.68 -45.54 2.02
CA TYR A 541 -4.69 -45.67 0.98
C TYR A 541 -5.61 -44.46 0.98
N ARG A 542 -5.90 -43.92 -0.20
CA ARG A 542 -6.90 -42.86 -0.37
C ARG A 542 -7.61 -42.98 -1.71
N THR A 543 -8.93 -43.05 -1.66
CA THR A 543 -9.80 -43.08 -2.83
C THR A 543 -9.99 -41.68 -3.40
N ALA A 544 -9.97 -41.56 -4.72
CA ALA A 544 -10.00 -40.30 -5.44
C ALA A 544 -10.81 -40.43 -6.74
N LEU A 545 -11.16 -39.29 -7.34
CA LEU A 545 -11.84 -39.24 -8.64
C LEU A 545 -10.81 -39.11 -9.76
N LEU A 546 -11.05 -39.80 -10.87
CA LEU A 546 -10.27 -39.66 -12.11
C LEU A 546 -11.02 -38.81 -13.12
N ARG A 547 -10.36 -37.80 -13.68
CA ARG A 547 -10.91 -36.91 -14.70
C ARG A 547 -10.59 -37.35 -16.12
N ALA A 548 -11.37 -36.87 -17.08
CA ALA A 548 -11.23 -37.14 -18.52
C ALA A 548 -9.84 -36.80 -19.08
N ASP A 549 -9.16 -35.81 -18.49
CA ASP A 549 -7.80 -35.38 -18.84
C ASP A 549 -6.69 -36.18 -18.11
N GLY A 550 -7.09 -37.22 -17.38
CA GLY A 550 -6.22 -38.09 -16.61
C GLY A 550 -5.91 -37.60 -15.19
N ALA A 551 -6.31 -36.40 -14.80
CA ALA A 551 -6.01 -35.88 -13.47
C ALA A 551 -6.73 -36.67 -12.36
N ILE A 552 -5.98 -37.03 -11.33
CA ILE A 552 -6.51 -37.62 -10.09
C ILE A 552 -6.79 -36.48 -9.10
N VAL A 553 -8.06 -36.32 -8.73
CA VAL A 553 -8.56 -35.20 -7.93
C VAL A 553 -9.33 -35.68 -6.70
N ASP A 554 -9.47 -34.79 -5.72
CA ASP A 554 -10.26 -35.04 -4.52
C ASP A 554 -11.77 -35.11 -4.86
N VAL A 555 -12.60 -35.38 -3.85
CA VAL A 555 -14.06 -35.60 -3.97
C VAL A 555 -14.85 -34.39 -4.49
N ASP A 556 -14.23 -33.23 -4.63
CA ASP A 556 -14.80 -32.02 -5.24
C ASP A 556 -14.65 -31.99 -6.77
N GLY A 557 -13.94 -32.95 -7.36
CA GLY A 557 -13.72 -33.05 -8.80
C GLY A 557 -12.66 -32.08 -9.36
N ALA A 558 -11.95 -31.32 -8.51
CA ALA A 558 -11.03 -30.29 -8.97
C ALA A 558 -9.73 -30.18 -8.15
N SER A 559 -9.80 -30.31 -6.82
CA SER A 559 -8.65 -30.13 -5.93
C SER A 559 -7.65 -31.29 -6.06
N ARG A 560 -6.36 -31.01 -5.79
CA ARG A 560 -5.34 -32.06 -5.65
C ARG A 560 -5.70 -33.02 -4.52
N LEU A 561 -5.30 -34.28 -4.65
CA LEU A 561 -5.52 -35.28 -3.61
C LEU A 561 -4.54 -35.06 -2.44
N CYS A 562 -5.03 -34.69 -1.25
CA CYS A 562 -4.19 -34.26 -0.11
C CYS A 562 -4.30 -35.16 1.12
N PHE A 563 -3.22 -35.82 1.54
CA PHE A 563 -3.15 -36.74 2.67
C PHE A 563 -2.98 -36.02 4.02
N GLU A 564 -3.56 -36.60 5.08
CA GLU A 564 -3.41 -36.13 6.47
C GLU A 564 -1.95 -36.27 6.96
N PRO A 565 -1.50 -35.45 7.93
CA PRO A 565 -0.08 -35.23 8.27
C PRO A 565 0.68 -36.41 8.92
N THR A 566 0.15 -37.64 8.93
CA THR A 566 0.83 -38.85 9.45
C THR A 566 1.78 -39.49 8.42
N VAL A 567 2.44 -38.67 7.62
CA VAL A 567 3.30 -39.10 6.52
C VAL A 567 4.75 -38.94 6.99
N ASP A 568 5.37 -40.04 7.45
CA ASP A 568 6.69 -40.06 8.12
C ASP A 568 7.89 -39.74 7.20
N THR A 569 7.69 -39.71 5.88
CA THR A 569 8.70 -39.31 4.88
C THR A 569 8.12 -38.29 3.90
N THR A 570 8.93 -37.66 3.05
CA THR A 570 8.41 -36.76 1.99
C THR A 570 8.38 -37.42 0.62
N ALA A 571 8.83 -38.68 0.50
CA ALA A 571 8.94 -39.40 -0.76
C ALA A 571 8.33 -40.81 -0.66
N TYR A 572 7.41 -41.11 -1.57
CA TYR A 572 6.67 -42.37 -1.61
C TYR A 572 6.68 -42.96 -3.01
N TYR A 573 6.74 -44.28 -3.10
CA TYR A 573 6.25 -44.94 -4.30
C TYR A 573 4.73 -44.77 -4.36
N VAL A 574 4.24 -44.29 -5.50
CA VAL A 574 2.81 -44.01 -5.72
C VAL A 574 2.26 -45.10 -6.61
N ALA A 575 1.35 -45.91 -6.09
CA ALA A 575 0.61 -46.90 -6.84
C ALA A 575 -0.82 -46.44 -7.10
N ILE A 576 -1.28 -46.67 -8.33
CA ILE A 576 -2.65 -46.39 -8.76
C ILE A 576 -3.33 -47.72 -9.03
N HIS A 577 -4.45 -47.94 -8.35
CA HIS A 577 -5.30 -49.10 -8.53
C HIS A 577 -6.66 -48.66 -9.07
N HIS A 578 -7.22 -49.49 -9.95
CA HIS A 578 -8.55 -49.31 -10.52
C HIS A 578 -9.30 -50.64 -10.48
N ARG A 579 -10.64 -50.61 -10.48
CA ARG A 579 -11.48 -51.81 -10.32
C ARG A 579 -11.38 -52.88 -11.41
N ASN A 580 -10.84 -52.52 -12.58
CA ASN A 580 -10.78 -53.40 -13.76
C ASN A 580 -9.52 -53.20 -14.62
N HIS A 581 -8.49 -52.58 -14.05
CA HIS A 581 -7.19 -52.38 -14.73
C HIS A 581 -6.05 -52.86 -13.82
N LEU A 582 -5.00 -53.39 -14.44
CA LEU A 582 -3.77 -53.74 -13.73
C LEU A 582 -3.20 -52.49 -13.06
N ALA A 583 -2.98 -52.59 -11.76
CA ALA A 583 -2.36 -51.52 -10.99
C ALA A 583 -0.96 -51.20 -11.52
N ILE A 584 -0.55 -49.94 -11.39
CA ILE A 584 0.80 -49.48 -11.75
C ILE A 584 1.41 -48.73 -10.57
N ILE A 585 2.73 -48.75 -10.46
CA ILE A 585 3.49 -48.04 -9.42
C ILE A 585 4.64 -47.27 -10.04
N THR A 586 5.03 -46.17 -9.40
CA THR A 586 6.17 -45.39 -9.86
C THR A 586 7.46 -46.22 -9.86
N ALA A 587 8.33 -45.99 -10.85
CA ALA A 587 9.65 -46.63 -10.91
C ALA A 587 10.58 -46.16 -9.77
N GLU A 588 10.40 -44.91 -9.35
CA GLU A 588 11.19 -44.24 -8.31
C GLU A 588 10.25 -43.53 -7.30
N PRO A 589 10.69 -43.29 -6.05
CA PRO A 589 9.86 -42.62 -5.05
C PRO A 589 9.62 -41.15 -5.45
N GLN A 590 8.36 -40.73 -5.39
CA GLN A 590 7.91 -39.39 -5.73
C GLN A 590 7.80 -38.52 -4.49
N ARG A 591 8.40 -37.33 -4.56
CA ARG A 591 8.26 -36.34 -3.50
C ARG A 591 6.90 -35.67 -3.58
N LEU A 592 6.08 -35.88 -2.56
CA LEU A 592 4.81 -35.19 -2.42
C LEU A 592 5.06 -33.77 -1.92
N THR A 593 4.26 -32.81 -2.37
CA THR A 593 4.43 -31.41 -1.99
C THR A 593 3.33 -30.97 -1.04
N GLY A 594 3.64 -30.03 -0.16
CA GLY A 594 2.63 -29.42 0.70
C GLY A 594 1.51 -28.81 -0.14
N ASP A 595 0.31 -28.77 0.42
CA ASP A 595 -0.85 -28.11 -0.19
C ASP A 595 -0.64 -26.59 -0.38
N ASP A 596 0.38 -26.04 0.26
CA ASP A 596 0.91 -24.69 0.16
C ASP A 596 2.09 -24.55 -0.84
N GLN A 597 2.47 -25.62 -1.54
CA GLN A 597 3.51 -25.64 -2.56
C GLN A 597 2.93 -25.84 -3.97
N PRO A 598 3.65 -25.36 -5.03
CA PRO A 598 3.33 -25.73 -6.40
C PRO A 598 3.23 -27.24 -6.57
N ALA A 599 2.30 -27.64 -7.43
CA ALA A 599 2.12 -29.04 -7.76
C ALA A 599 3.33 -29.55 -8.54
N ARG A 600 3.82 -30.73 -8.19
CA ARG A 600 4.80 -31.47 -8.99
C ARG A 600 4.03 -32.54 -9.75
N ALA A 601 3.72 -32.25 -11.00
CA ALA A 601 2.95 -33.15 -11.85
C ALA A 601 3.68 -34.50 -12.03
N LEU A 602 3.01 -35.58 -11.64
CA LEU A 602 3.42 -36.95 -11.88
C LEU A 602 2.56 -37.54 -13.01
N THR A 603 3.15 -37.81 -14.17
CA THR A 603 2.42 -38.42 -15.30
C THR A 603 2.76 -39.90 -15.42
N LEU A 604 1.83 -40.75 -15.01
CA LEU A 604 1.97 -42.22 -15.00
C LEU A 604 1.64 -42.87 -16.36
N SER A 605 1.20 -42.08 -17.33
CA SER A 605 1.10 -42.46 -18.74
C SER A 605 2.43 -42.36 -19.50
N LEU A 606 3.53 -42.08 -18.80
CA LEU A 606 4.89 -42.12 -19.35
C LEU A 606 5.57 -43.42 -18.91
N PRO A 607 6.04 -44.27 -19.84
CA PRO A 607 6.77 -45.49 -19.50
C PRO A 607 7.92 -45.29 -18.52
N SER A 608 8.66 -44.19 -18.62
CA SER A 608 9.79 -43.89 -17.73
C SER A 608 9.38 -43.61 -16.27
N ALA A 609 8.13 -43.27 -16.01
CA ALA A 609 7.63 -42.99 -14.67
C ALA A 609 7.18 -44.25 -13.93
N VAL A 610 7.00 -45.38 -14.61
CA VAL A 610 6.33 -46.59 -14.11
C VAL A 610 7.31 -47.76 -14.00
N LEU A 611 7.24 -48.48 -12.88
CA LEU A 611 8.02 -49.70 -12.67
C LEU A 611 7.64 -50.76 -13.71
N GLY A 612 8.61 -51.32 -14.41
CA GLY A 612 8.38 -52.23 -15.55
C GLY A 612 8.27 -51.53 -16.91
N GLY A 613 8.32 -50.18 -16.94
CA GLY A 613 8.41 -49.41 -18.17
C GLY A 613 7.19 -49.59 -19.08
N ALA A 614 7.44 -49.58 -20.39
CA ALA A 614 6.37 -49.74 -21.40
C ALA A 614 5.66 -51.09 -21.30
N ALA A 615 6.29 -52.13 -20.75
CA ALA A 615 5.69 -53.45 -20.59
C ALA A 615 4.56 -53.46 -19.55
N ALA A 616 4.64 -52.58 -18.54
CA ALA A 616 3.62 -52.39 -17.51
C ALA A 616 2.41 -51.56 -17.98
N LEU A 617 2.47 -50.99 -19.19
CA LEU A 617 1.46 -50.10 -19.75
C LEU A 617 0.92 -50.62 -21.09
N LYS A 618 -0.20 -50.06 -21.55
CA LYS A 618 -0.76 -50.33 -22.88
C LYS A 618 -0.57 -49.11 -23.79
N PRO A 619 -0.03 -49.28 -25.02
CA PRO A 619 -0.21 -48.30 -26.09
C PRO A 619 -1.71 -48.16 -26.42
N ILE A 620 -2.30 -47.01 -26.14
CA ILE A 620 -3.75 -46.76 -26.31
C ILE A 620 -4.06 -45.82 -27.47
N ASP A 621 -3.10 -44.99 -27.87
CA ASP A 621 -3.24 -44.08 -29.00
C ASP A 621 -1.85 -43.63 -29.50
N TYR A 622 -1.82 -42.94 -30.64
CA TYR A 622 -0.63 -42.31 -31.19
C TYR A 622 -0.99 -40.96 -31.81
N THR A 623 -0.25 -39.92 -31.46
CA THR A 623 -0.32 -38.65 -32.20
C THR A 623 1.06 -38.28 -32.75
N PRO A 624 1.13 -37.66 -33.95
CA PRO A 624 2.40 -37.17 -34.48
C PRO A 624 3.12 -36.18 -33.54
N GLN A 625 2.38 -35.48 -32.67
CA GLN A 625 2.91 -34.45 -31.77
C GLN A 625 3.41 -35.01 -30.43
N THR A 626 2.71 -35.99 -29.85
CA THR A 626 3.02 -36.53 -28.52
C THR A 626 3.59 -37.95 -28.54
N GLY A 627 3.65 -38.58 -29.72
CA GLY A 627 4.08 -39.96 -29.87
C GLY A 627 3.03 -40.97 -29.36
N VAL A 628 3.50 -42.14 -28.94
CA VAL A 628 2.66 -43.20 -28.37
C VAL A 628 2.13 -42.75 -27.01
N ILE A 629 0.81 -42.78 -26.85
CA ILE A 629 0.13 -42.52 -25.59
C ILE A 629 -0.09 -43.84 -24.89
N PHE A 630 0.24 -43.88 -23.60
CA PHE A 630 0.09 -45.08 -22.77
C PHE A 630 -0.99 -44.91 -21.70
N GLY A 631 -1.68 -46.01 -21.40
CA GLY A 631 -2.61 -46.10 -20.27
C GLY A 631 -2.37 -47.35 -19.44
N MET A 632 -3.04 -47.42 -18.29
CA MET A 632 -3.17 -48.64 -17.51
C MET A 632 -3.81 -49.73 -18.37
N VAL A 633 -3.40 -50.97 -18.15
CA VAL A 633 -3.86 -52.13 -18.92
C VAL A 633 -5.23 -52.56 -18.41
N ALA A 634 -6.24 -52.57 -19.27
CA ALA A 634 -7.57 -53.06 -18.91
C ALA A 634 -7.63 -54.61 -18.85
N GLY A 635 -8.52 -55.16 -18.04
CA GLY A 635 -8.90 -56.58 -18.10
C GLY A 635 -8.68 -57.39 -16.81
N ASP A 636 -8.13 -56.79 -15.76
CA ASP A 636 -8.03 -57.40 -14.42
C ASP A 636 -9.34 -57.17 -13.67
N VAL A 637 -10.38 -57.91 -14.07
CA VAL A 637 -11.77 -57.67 -13.64
C VAL A 637 -12.08 -58.26 -12.26
N ASN A 638 -11.30 -59.26 -11.85
CA ASN A 638 -11.36 -59.86 -10.51
C ASN A 638 -10.45 -59.14 -9.49
N GLY A 639 -9.50 -58.30 -9.95
CA GLY A 639 -8.61 -57.50 -9.12
C GLY A 639 -7.49 -58.29 -8.45
N ASP A 640 -7.04 -59.41 -9.04
CA ASP A 640 -5.99 -60.29 -8.50
C ASP A 640 -4.56 -59.90 -8.94
N GLY A 641 -4.46 -58.91 -9.84
CA GLY A 641 -3.22 -58.39 -10.38
C GLY A 641 -2.70 -59.16 -11.60
N SER A 642 -3.49 -60.04 -12.19
CA SER A 642 -3.19 -60.77 -13.42
C SER A 642 -4.38 -60.66 -14.38
N VAL A 643 -4.11 -60.75 -15.68
CA VAL A 643 -5.16 -60.93 -16.69
C VAL A 643 -5.00 -62.33 -17.24
N ASP A 644 -5.75 -63.29 -16.73
CA ASP A 644 -5.55 -64.71 -17.01
C ASP A 644 -6.85 -65.48 -17.37
N VAL A 645 -6.81 -66.81 -17.28
CA VAL A 645 -7.94 -67.68 -17.61
C VAL A 645 -9.04 -67.63 -16.52
N SER A 646 -8.73 -67.15 -15.33
CA SER A 646 -9.72 -66.88 -14.27
C SER A 646 -10.56 -65.65 -14.61
N ASP A 647 -9.94 -64.59 -15.16
CA ASP A 647 -10.68 -63.45 -15.76
C ASP A 647 -11.50 -63.88 -16.97
N ARG A 648 -11.19 -65.04 -17.57
CA ARG A 648 -12.00 -65.62 -18.63
C ARG A 648 -13.37 -66.08 -18.13
N ALA A 649 -13.53 -66.44 -16.85
CA ALA A 649 -14.86 -66.73 -16.31
C ALA A 649 -15.77 -65.49 -16.36
N ASP A 650 -15.20 -64.29 -16.20
CA ASP A 650 -15.89 -63.03 -16.43
C ASP A 650 -16.04 -62.71 -17.93
N TYR A 651 -15.05 -63.01 -18.79
CA TYR A 651 -15.22 -62.98 -20.25
C TYR A 651 -16.41 -63.85 -20.71
N ASP A 652 -16.53 -65.07 -20.19
CA ASP A 652 -17.60 -66.01 -20.52
C ASP A 652 -18.95 -65.53 -19.93
N ALA A 653 -18.95 -64.84 -18.78
CA ALA A 653 -20.14 -64.18 -18.23
C ALA A 653 -20.58 -62.94 -19.07
N ILE A 654 -19.64 -62.19 -19.65
CA ILE A 654 -19.91 -61.10 -20.62
C ILE A 654 -20.45 -61.70 -21.92
N TRP A 655 -19.78 -62.74 -22.44
CA TRP A 655 -20.10 -63.38 -23.70
C TRP A 655 -21.46 -64.09 -23.68
N ASN A 656 -21.84 -64.70 -22.55
CA ASN A 656 -23.10 -65.43 -22.39
C ASN A 656 -24.28 -64.56 -21.91
N GLY A 657 -24.10 -63.25 -21.70
CA GLY A 657 -25.11 -62.36 -21.11
C GLY A 657 -24.94 -60.86 -21.40
N CYS A 658 -24.63 -60.49 -22.65
CA CYS A 658 -24.48 -59.11 -23.10
C CYS A 658 -25.76 -58.26 -22.90
N VAL A 659 -25.59 -56.93 -22.81
CA VAL A 659 -26.63 -55.89 -22.58
C VAL A 659 -27.01 -55.69 -21.10
N GLN A 660 -26.01 -55.63 -20.21
CA GLN A 660 -26.20 -55.15 -18.83
C GLN A 660 -25.77 -53.69 -18.74
N GLU A 661 -26.69 -52.80 -18.35
CA GLU A 661 -26.41 -51.39 -18.08
C GLU A 661 -26.18 -51.18 -16.58
N GLY A 662 -25.08 -50.52 -16.22
CA GLY A 662 -24.76 -50.25 -14.82
C GLY A 662 -23.28 -50.05 -14.55
N TYR A 663 -22.95 -49.82 -13.29
CA TYR A 663 -21.57 -49.70 -12.82
C TYR A 663 -21.01 -51.08 -12.47
N PHE A 664 -20.38 -51.74 -13.45
CA PHE A 664 -19.86 -53.11 -13.30
C PHE A 664 -18.36 -53.19 -13.51
N ASN A 665 -17.67 -54.10 -12.80
CA ASN A 665 -16.23 -54.35 -13.02
C ASN A 665 -15.93 -54.80 -14.45
N ARG A 666 -16.87 -55.56 -15.04
CA ARG A 666 -16.80 -56.08 -16.40
C ARG A 666 -16.92 -55.03 -17.50
N ASP A 667 -17.29 -53.78 -17.17
CA ASP A 667 -17.33 -52.65 -18.10
C ASP A 667 -15.93 -52.01 -18.19
N THR A 668 -15.04 -52.67 -18.94
CA THR A 668 -13.63 -52.27 -19.11
C THR A 668 -13.46 -51.05 -19.99
N ASP A 669 -14.41 -50.73 -20.87
CA ASP A 669 -14.41 -49.50 -21.66
C ASP A 669 -15.15 -48.32 -21.01
N MET A 670 -15.79 -48.56 -19.84
CA MET A 670 -16.49 -47.58 -19.02
C MET A 670 -17.60 -46.85 -19.78
N SER A 671 -18.29 -47.56 -20.68
CA SER A 671 -19.42 -47.03 -21.44
C SER A 671 -20.74 -47.03 -20.66
N GLY A 672 -20.77 -47.74 -19.52
CA GLY A 672 -21.96 -48.03 -18.74
C GLY A 672 -22.76 -49.22 -19.26
N ILE A 673 -22.31 -49.88 -20.34
CA ILE A 673 -22.97 -51.05 -20.92
C ILE A 673 -21.93 -52.13 -21.18
N VAL A 674 -22.10 -53.29 -20.54
CA VAL A 674 -21.22 -54.44 -20.75
C VAL A 674 -21.52 -55.09 -22.11
N THR A 675 -20.54 -55.07 -23.01
CA THR A 675 -20.65 -55.60 -24.39
C THR A 675 -19.46 -56.50 -24.77
N THR A 676 -19.48 -57.02 -25.99
CA THR A 676 -18.34 -57.75 -26.57
C THR A 676 -17.07 -56.89 -26.73
N ARG A 677 -17.19 -55.55 -26.69
CA ARG A 677 -16.01 -54.65 -26.69
C ARG A 677 -15.18 -54.81 -25.42
N ASP A 678 -15.83 -55.01 -24.29
CA ASP A 678 -15.15 -55.22 -23.01
C ASP A 678 -14.39 -56.54 -22.99
N ALA A 679 -15.07 -57.60 -23.43
CA ALA A 679 -14.48 -58.94 -23.56
C ALA A 679 -13.20 -58.93 -24.43
N ASN A 680 -13.18 -58.14 -25.50
CA ASN A 680 -12.01 -57.99 -26.36
C ASN A 680 -10.81 -57.34 -25.64
N LYS A 681 -11.05 -56.42 -24.69
CA LYS A 681 -9.96 -55.78 -23.93
C LYS A 681 -9.26 -56.78 -23.02
N THR A 682 -10.01 -57.54 -22.24
CA THR A 682 -9.47 -58.64 -21.42
C THR A 682 -8.73 -59.66 -22.28
N TRP A 683 -9.31 -60.08 -23.41
CA TRP A 683 -8.69 -61.04 -24.32
C TRP A 683 -7.34 -60.57 -24.90
N ASN A 684 -7.27 -59.30 -25.29
CA ASN A 684 -6.08 -58.70 -25.89
C ASN A 684 -4.95 -58.44 -24.89
N ASN A 685 -5.26 -58.45 -23.59
CA ASN A 685 -4.30 -58.21 -22.53
C ASN A 685 -3.98 -59.46 -21.69
N ARG A 686 -4.50 -60.63 -22.08
CA ARG A 686 -4.21 -61.91 -21.41
C ARG A 686 -2.72 -62.19 -21.27
N GLY A 687 -2.33 -62.82 -20.17
CA GLY A 687 -0.96 -63.16 -19.83
C GLY A 687 -0.15 -62.00 -19.25
N ARG A 688 -0.77 -60.84 -19.01
CA ARG A 688 -0.12 -59.68 -18.37
C ARG A 688 -0.39 -59.69 -16.86
N THR A 689 0.59 -59.26 -16.08
CA THR A 689 0.50 -59.16 -14.62
C THR A 689 1.00 -57.79 -14.18
N THR A 690 0.46 -57.29 -13.07
CA THR A 690 0.92 -56.03 -12.47
C THR A 690 2.38 -56.13 -12.04
N ASN A 691 3.12 -55.02 -12.21
CA ASN A 691 4.47 -54.87 -11.66
C ASN A 691 4.47 -54.33 -10.22
N VAL A 692 3.29 -54.06 -9.62
CA VAL A 692 3.17 -53.61 -8.24
C VAL A 692 3.50 -54.79 -7.30
N PRO A 693 4.57 -54.70 -6.48
CA PRO A 693 4.93 -55.78 -5.57
C PRO A 693 3.85 -56.01 -4.51
N ARG A 694 3.56 -57.28 -4.22
CA ARG A 694 2.49 -57.67 -3.29
C ARG A 694 2.74 -57.23 -1.86
#